data_AF-A0A7I4AAL8-F1
#
_entry.id   AF-A0A7I4AAL8-F1
#
_cell.length_a   1.000
_cell.length_b   1.000
_cell.length_c   1.000
_cell.angle_alpha   90.00
_cell.angle_beta   90.00
_cell.angle_gamma   90.00
#
_symmetry.space_group_name_H-M   'P 1'
#
loop_
_entity.id
_entity.type
_entity.pdbx_description
1 polymer ?
#
loop_
_entity_poly.entity_id
_entity_poly.type
_entity_poly.pdbx_seq_one_letter_code
_entity_poly.pdbx_strand_id
1 'polypeptide(L)'
;MPHFACPADAVSRQCPNSQLDPLAIGNVCHSVRRMTVDSILLKVLRCGCRGFCGVGLQRLRGRLSGGVCHPVCTSSVVVLVRGEGAVMKGGRRQRAIGQAVVALMTVLMSMVVADAAAVVDVYRMIQYDLKGNPMGSRRAALNHHTVSGFDVQGADLSRAVVILPALKVNISSLDEFVQNKGLLGGLLLLLPQRSDETGGAEGDDSDEKVAKALAELEQWLVHNTFQYPVYFAYEDENLLKLLHEVAASDAAGRPASATNGGYKLVVSAPEAKKLTTPTITNIQGWLPGLRAEGDSLMLPTIAIVASYDTFGAAPALASGSDSNGSGVAMLLELARLFSRLYANPNTRGRYNLLFGLTSGSPYNYNGTSNWLRNFDQRLRESMEYALCLNSLGSSSDRMLLHVSKPPENAFIQQIFSEIESVAKDSDLTVELKHKKINISNSRVAWEHEQFSRQRITAVTLSHLEEPPELLQRTGGIADIRRSVNETVVLRNIKVVAESLARHIYGQQGKQVELFAAGSNLALNPSYVRSWLNLLGRTSRVAPFLGKNAPIINALHKELSQHTKDASLQHETLDSTFLFYDSTKAQLNVYQVASVTFDFIVALAVGSYLMLLFIVLFISTKGVKDFVGIFRKAPSRKYKST
;
A
#
# COMPACT_ATOMS: atom_id res chain seq x y z
N MET A 1 68.15 -0.78 30.53
CA MET A 1 69.00 -1.84 31.13
C MET A 1 68.62 -2.00 32.60
N PRO A 2 68.72 -3.20 33.19
CA PRO A 2 68.78 -4.55 32.57
C PRO A 2 67.36 -5.19 32.57
N HIS A 3 66.90 -6.10 31.70
CA HIS A 3 67.48 -7.27 31.01
C HIS A 3 67.85 -8.48 31.89
N PHE A 4 67.40 -9.66 31.45
CA PHE A 4 67.94 -11.04 31.58
C PHE A 4 66.77 -12.03 31.79
N ALA A 5 66.70 -13.25 31.22
CA ALA A 5 67.09 -13.77 29.89
C ALA A 5 66.46 -15.18 29.71
N CYS A 6 66.27 -15.65 28.46
CA CYS A 6 66.13 -17.09 28.15
C CYS A 6 67.54 -17.71 27.94
N PRO A 7 67.71 -19.05 28.02
CA PRO A 7 67.50 -19.97 26.87
C PRO A 7 66.66 -21.22 27.26
N ALA A 8 66.00 -22.01 26.40
CA ALA A 8 66.13 -22.41 24.98
C ALA A 8 66.82 -23.79 24.76
N ASP A 9 66.07 -24.73 24.16
CA ASP A 9 66.48 -25.76 23.15
C ASP A 9 65.19 -26.53 22.74
N ALA A 10 64.70 -26.44 21.49
CA ALA A 10 65.13 -27.12 20.24
C ALA A 10 64.65 -28.60 20.20
N VAL A 11 63.90 -29.10 19.20
CA VAL A 11 64.15 -29.22 17.73
C VAL A 11 62.79 -29.51 17.00
N SER A 12 62.66 -29.52 15.67
CA SER A 12 62.55 -28.41 14.69
C SER A 12 61.97 -28.94 13.34
N ARG A 13 62.01 -28.15 12.25
CA ARG A 13 61.64 -28.44 10.83
C ARG A 13 60.16 -28.36 10.42
N GLN A 14 59.75 -27.73 9.30
CA GLN A 14 60.34 -26.62 8.51
C GLN A 14 59.28 -26.06 7.51
N CYS A 15 59.23 -24.73 7.36
CA CYS A 15 58.44 -23.96 6.36
C CYS A 15 59.25 -23.83 5.02
N PRO A 16 58.84 -23.14 3.90
CA PRO A 16 57.94 -21.95 3.85
C PRO A 16 57.13 -21.55 2.56
N ASN A 17 56.27 -20.55 2.75
CA ASN A 17 55.93 -19.34 1.93
C ASN A 17 55.59 -19.31 0.41
N SER A 18 54.55 -18.47 0.16
CA SER A 18 54.44 -17.34 -0.81
C SER A 18 53.96 -17.48 -2.27
N GLN A 19 52.89 -16.70 -2.55
CA GLN A 19 52.63 -15.78 -3.68
C GLN A 19 52.26 -16.23 -5.13
N LEU A 20 51.22 -15.54 -5.63
CA LEU A 20 50.96 -15.02 -6.99
C LEU A 20 50.54 -15.96 -8.16
N ASP A 21 49.64 -15.42 -8.99
CA ASP A 21 49.04 -15.93 -10.25
C ASP A 21 50.02 -15.84 -11.47
N PRO A 22 49.59 -16.00 -12.75
CA PRO A 22 48.84 -17.05 -13.47
C PRO A 22 49.64 -17.59 -14.70
N LEU A 23 48.95 -18.12 -15.75
CA LEU A 23 49.48 -18.60 -17.07
C LEU A 23 50.20 -19.98 -17.01
N ALA A 24 50.36 -20.81 -18.07
CA ALA A 24 49.94 -20.73 -19.49
C ALA A 24 49.79 -22.13 -20.14
N ILE A 25 48.91 -22.23 -21.16
CA ILE A 25 49.19 -22.61 -22.56
C ILE A 25 50.24 -23.71 -22.89
N GLY A 26 49.79 -24.74 -23.63
CA GLY A 26 50.57 -25.45 -24.67
C GLY A 26 50.70 -26.98 -24.53
N ASN A 27 50.86 -27.79 -25.60
CA ASN A 27 50.67 -27.52 -27.04
C ASN A 27 50.78 -28.83 -27.87
N VAL A 28 50.07 -28.93 -29.02
CA VAL A 28 50.50 -29.65 -30.28
C VAL A 28 50.56 -31.22 -30.20
N CYS A 29 50.22 -32.05 -31.21
CA CYS A 29 50.24 -31.93 -32.67
C CYS A 29 49.21 -32.80 -33.46
N HIS A 30 48.88 -32.31 -34.67
CA HIS A 30 48.30 -32.93 -35.87
C HIS A 30 47.89 -34.43 -35.96
N SER A 31 46.70 -34.64 -36.55
CA SER A 31 46.59 -35.38 -37.83
C SER A 31 45.42 -34.86 -38.68
N VAL A 32 45.65 -34.69 -39.99
CA VAL A 32 44.67 -34.15 -40.95
C VAL A 32 44.14 -35.27 -41.84
N ARG A 33 42.81 -35.51 -41.85
CA ARG A 33 42.12 -36.14 -42.99
C ARG A 33 40.80 -35.44 -43.29
N ARG A 34 40.59 -35.14 -44.57
CA ARG A 34 39.35 -34.58 -45.14
C ARG A 34 38.22 -35.59 -45.01
N MET A 35 37.01 -35.15 -44.65
CA MET A 35 35.75 -35.68 -45.21
C MET A 35 34.56 -34.72 -44.96
N THR A 36 34.06 -34.17 -46.06
CA THR A 36 32.66 -33.77 -46.37
C THR A 36 31.70 -33.34 -45.24
N VAL A 37 31.17 -32.12 -45.40
CA VAL A 37 30.07 -31.54 -44.62
C VAL A 37 28.74 -32.25 -44.93
N ASP A 38 28.34 -33.23 -44.12
CA ASP A 38 26.96 -33.78 -44.16
C ASP A 38 26.50 -34.51 -42.87
N SER A 39 27.27 -34.45 -41.77
CA SER A 39 27.05 -35.32 -40.58
C SER A 39 26.83 -34.59 -39.24
N ILE A 40 26.31 -33.35 -39.24
CA ILE A 40 25.95 -32.62 -38.00
C ILE A 40 24.51 -32.08 -38.08
N LEU A 41 23.53 -32.99 -38.18
CA LEU A 41 22.12 -32.65 -37.91
C LEU A 41 21.28 -33.82 -37.35
N LEU A 42 21.90 -34.80 -36.68
CA LEU A 42 21.18 -36.00 -36.22
C LEU A 42 21.63 -36.51 -34.83
N LYS A 43 21.67 -35.63 -33.80
CA LYS A 43 21.96 -36.08 -32.43
C LYS A 43 21.36 -35.27 -31.26
N VAL A 44 20.30 -34.48 -31.45
CA VAL A 44 19.61 -33.76 -30.34
C VAL A 44 18.12 -34.10 -30.19
N LEU A 45 17.47 -34.70 -31.19
CA LEU A 45 16.06 -35.15 -31.11
C LEU A 45 15.93 -36.67 -30.96
N ARG A 46 16.42 -37.21 -29.83
CA ARG A 46 16.12 -38.59 -29.41
C ARG A 46 16.16 -38.82 -27.88
N CYS A 47 15.50 -37.94 -27.13
CA CYS A 47 15.02 -38.16 -25.77
C CYS A 47 13.84 -37.21 -25.52
N GLY A 48 12.63 -37.66 -25.17
CA GLY A 48 12.14 -39.05 -25.14
C GLY A 48 10.63 -39.06 -24.92
N CYS A 49 9.95 -40.09 -25.44
CA CYS A 49 8.57 -40.41 -25.07
C CYS A 49 8.15 -41.77 -25.64
N ARG A 50 8.19 -42.84 -24.83
CA ARG A 50 7.19 -43.95 -24.85
C ARG A 50 7.44 -45.02 -23.79
N GLY A 51 6.39 -45.30 -23.02
CA GLY A 51 6.13 -46.58 -22.32
C GLY A 51 6.40 -46.59 -20.82
N PHE A 52 5.67 -47.37 -20.00
CA PHE A 52 4.33 -47.99 -20.18
C PHE A 52 3.83 -48.48 -18.79
N CYS A 53 2.52 -48.62 -18.57
CA CYS A 53 1.83 -49.34 -17.48
C CYS A 53 2.37 -49.37 -16.02
N GLY A 54 1.57 -48.83 -15.08
CA GLY A 54 0.64 -49.68 -14.30
C GLY A 54 0.99 -50.10 -12.85
N VAL A 55 -0.08 -50.26 -12.06
CA VAL A 55 -0.17 -50.75 -10.65
C VAL A 55 0.26 -49.74 -9.57
N GLY A 56 -0.51 -49.63 -8.49
CA GLY A 56 -0.27 -48.66 -7.40
C GLY A 56 -0.78 -49.13 -6.04
N LEU A 57 -0.57 -48.33 -4.99
CA LEU A 57 -1.19 -48.52 -3.68
C LEU A 57 -1.15 -47.24 -2.81
N GLN A 58 -2.23 -47.04 -2.04
CA GLN A 58 -2.35 -46.39 -0.71
C GLN A 58 -1.79 -44.97 -0.38
N ARG A 59 -2.73 -44.17 0.15
CA ARG A 59 -2.64 -43.05 1.12
C ARG A 59 -1.30 -42.77 1.81
N LEU A 60 -0.94 -41.48 1.89
CA LEU A 60 -0.67 -40.80 3.17
C LEU A 60 -0.80 -39.27 3.08
N ARG A 61 -1.18 -38.62 4.19
CA ARG A 61 -1.26 -37.14 4.33
C ARG A 61 0.14 -36.56 4.57
N GLY A 62 0.43 -35.41 3.97
CA GLY A 62 1.59 -34.57 4.31
C GLY A 62 1.37 -33.12 3.88
N ARG A 63 1.67 -32.16 4.78
CA ARG A 63 1.40 -30.72 4.61
C ARG A 63 2.70 -29.96 4.91
N LEU A 64 3.23 -29.22 3.93
CA LEU A 64 4.31 -28.19 4.02
C LEU A 64 4.43 -27.63 2.57
N SER A 65 3.97 -26.41 2.24
CA SER A 65 4.52 -25.07 2.50
C SER A 65 5.46 -24.55 1.40
N GLY A 66 5.05 -23.46 0.75
CA GLY A 66 5.90 -22.34 0.30
C GLY A 66 7.12 -22.64 -0.58
N GLY A 67 6.99 -22.41 -1.89
CA GLY A 67 8.12 -22.44 -2.83
C GLY A 67 7.70 -22.13 -4.26
N VAL A 68 7.21 -20.91 -4.52
CA VAL A 68 6.86 -20.49 -5.90
C VAL A 68 8.15 -20.09 -6.62
N CYS A 69 8.80 -21.07 -7.26
CA CYS A 69 9.85 -20.79 -8.23
C CYS A 69 9.23 -20.16 -9.48
N HIS A 70 9.70 -18.96 -9.85
CA HIS A 70 9.38 -18.35 -11.15
C HIS A 70 9.88 -19.23 -12.31
N PRO A 71 9.02 -19.62 -13.26
CA PRO A 71 9.45 -20.03 -14.59
C PRO A 71 9.40 -18.80 -15.51
N VAL A 72 10.50 -18.03 -15.58
CA VAL A 72 10.72 -17.12 -16.71
C VAL A 72 11.09 -17.99 -17.93
N CYS A 73 10.08 -18.61 -18.53
CA CYS A 73 10.24 -19.38 -19.75
C CYS A 73 10.23 -18.45 -20.96
N THR A 74 11.36 -17.79 -21.20
CA THR A 74 11.68 -17.09 -22.45
C THR A 74 11.75 -18.07 -23.62
N SER A 75 10.57 -18.44 -24.14
CA SER A 75 10.45 -19.17 -25.40
C SER A 75 10.61 -18.20 -26.56
N SER A 76 11.85 -17.84 -26.89
CA SER A 76 12.17 -17.20 -28.16
C SER A 76 11.84 -18.16 -29.30
N VAL A 77 10.61 -18.08 -29.83
CA VAL A 77 10.18 -18.87 -30.99
C VAL A 77 10.88 -18.33 -32.23
N VAL A 78 12.10 -18.80 -32.47
CA VAL A 78 12.80 -18.62 -33.74
C VAL A 78 12.06 -19.42 -34.80
N VAL A 79 11.14 -18.77 -35.52
CA VAL A 79 10.42 -19.36 -36.67
C VAL A 79 11.40 -19.53 -37.83
N LEU A 80 12.18 -20.60 -37.78
CA LEU A 80 13.12 -20.98 -38.83
C LEU A 80 12.34 -21.66 -39.96
N VAL A 81 11.77 -20.86 -40.87
CA VAL A 81 11.02 -21.33 -42.04
C VAL A 81 11.97 -22.06 -43.01
N ARG A 82 12.17 -23.35 -42.78
CA ARG A 82 12.91 -24.23 -43.69
C ARG A 82 12.03 -24.54 -44.91
N GLY A 83 12.10 -23.67 -45.93
CA GLY A 83 11.36 -23.84 -47.17
C GLY A 83 11.87 -25.03 -47.99
N GLU A 84 11.29 -26.21 -47.78
CA GLU A 84 11.46 -27.34 -48.70
C GLU A 84 10.78 -27.01 -50.04
N GLY A 85 11.61 -26.66 -51.02
CA GLY A 85 11.17 -26.23 -52.33
C GLY A 85 10.65 -27.39 -53.17
N ALA A 86 9.33 -27.63 -53.15
CA ALA A 86 8.66 -28.29 -54.26
C ALA A 86 8.84 -27.42 -55.52
N VAL A 87 9.76 -27.82 -56.41
CA VAL A 87 10.16 -27.03 -57.58
C VAL A 87 9.06 -27.06 -58.66
N MET A 88 8.04 -26.22 -58.47
CA MET A 88 7.25 -25.70 -59.59
C MET A 88 8.20 -24.94 -60.53
N LYS A 89 8.22 -25.32 -61.82
CA LYS A 89 8.91 -24.60 -62.89
C LYS A 89 8.11 -23.35 -63.30
N GLY A 90 7.93 -22.42 -62.35
CA GLY A 90 7.45 -21.06 -62.58
C GLY A 90 8.62 -20.08 -62.68
N GLY A 91 8.51 -19.07 -63.53
CA GLY A 91 9.58 -18.10 -63.80
C GLY A 91 9.98 -17.26 -62.57
N ARG A 92 11.17 -16.62 -62.60
CA ARG A 92 11.74 -15.81 -61.49
C ARG A 92 10.72 -14.90 -60.78
N ARG A 93 9.79 -14.31 -61.54
CA ARG A 93 8.75 -13.40 -61.05
C ARG A 93 7.76 -14.06 -60.07
N GLN A 94 7.40 -15.33 -60.26
CA GLN A 94 6.47 -16.05 -59.36
C GLN A 94 7.12 -16.41 -58.01
N ARG A 95 8.43 -16.71 -57.99
CA ARG A 95 9.15 -16.98 -56.73
C ARG A 95 9.29 -15.74 -55.86
N ALA A 96 9.58 -14.58 -56.47
CA ALA A 96 9.64 -13.31 -55.77
C ALA A 96 8.30 -12.93 -55.11
N ILE A 97 7.17 -13.13 -55.83
CA ILE A 97 5.83 -12.89 -55.28
C ILE A 97 5.53 -13.84 -54.12
N GLY A 98 5.81 -15.14 -54.27
CA GLY A 98 5.61 -16.12 -53.18
C GLY A 98 6.44 -15.81 -51.93
N GLN A 99 7.70 -15.41 -52.09
CA GLN A 99 8.56 -15.00 -50.96
C GLN A 99 8.08 -13.70 -50.30
N ALA A 100 7.62 -12.71 -51.08
CA ALA A 100 7.04 -11.47 -50.54
C ALA A 100 5.76 -11.72 -49.73
N VAL A 101 4.88 -12.63 -50.21
CA VAL A 101 3.66 -13.03 -49.49
C VAL A 101 4.00 -13.75 -48.19
N VAL A 102 4.94 -14.71 -48.20
CA VAL A 102 5.36 -15.41 -46.97
C VAL A 102 5.99 -14.43 -45.97
N ALA A 103 6.84 -13.51 -46.44
CA ALA A 103 7.44 -12.47 -45.59
C ALA A 103 6.36 -11.57 -44.95
N LEU A 104 5.39 -11.10 -45.74
CA LEU A 104 4.25 -10.30 -45.26
C LEU A 104 3.43 -11.06 -44.20
N MET A 105 3.14 -12.34 -44.43
CA MET A 105 2.42 -13.19 -43.47
C MET A 105 3.23 -13.42 -42.19
N THR A 106 4.56 -13.57 -42.25
CA THR A 106 5.39 -13.67 -41.05
C THR A 106 5.45 -12.37 -40.25
N VAL A 107 5.47 -11.21 -40.92
CA VAL A 107 5.37 -9.90 -40.25
C VAL A 107 4.01 -9.74 -39.57
N LEU A 108 2.91 -10.01 -40.28
CA LEU A 108 1.55 -9.95 -39.73
C LEU A 108 1.37 -10.88 -38.52
N MET A 109 1.86 -12.11 -38.57
CA MET A 109 1.78 -13.06 -37.43
C MET A 109 2.64 -12.63 -36.23
N SER A 110 3.74 -11.89 -36.46
CA SER A 110 4.59 -11.39 -35.36
C SER A 110 3.99 -10.23 -34.57
N MET A 111 2.98 -9.54 -35.12
CA MET A 111 2.35 -8.36 -34.50
C MET A 111 1.21 -8.68 -33.52
N VAL A 112 0.83 -9.95 -33.35
CA VAL A 112 -0.38 -10.35 -32.59
C VAL A 112 -0.09 -10.70 -31.12
N VAL A 113 1.16 -10.57 -30.65
CA VAL A 113 1.50 -10.74 -29.23
C VAL A 113 1.16 -9.46 -28.46
N ALA A 114 -0.11 -9.32 -28.10
CA ALA A 114 -0.59 -8.26 -27.21
C ALA A 114 -0.22 -8.59 -25.75
N ASP A 115 1.02 -8.26 -25.37
CA ASP A 115 1.44 -8.27 -23.97
C ASP A 115 0.86 -7.06 -23.21
N ALA A 116 0.82 -7.13 -21.88
CA ALA A 116 0.44 -5.96 -21.08
C ALA A 116 1.59 -4.95 -21.10
N ALA A 117 1.29 -3.69 -21.47
CA ALA A 117 2.30 -2.62 -21.55
C ALA A 117 2.87 -2.28 -20.15
N ALA A 118 2.03 -2.38 -19.12
CA ALA A 118 2.44 -2.33 -17.71
C ALA A 118 1.39 -3.02 -16.83
N VAL A 119 1.82 -3.50 -15.66
CA VAL A 119 0.95 -3.94 -14.56
C VAL A 119 1.33 -3.13 -13.32
N VAL A 120 0.36 -2.42 -12.74
CA VAL A 120 0.60 -1.53 -11.59
C VAL A 120 -0.35 -1.87 -10.45
N ASP A 121 0.16 -1.92 -9.22
CA ASP A 121 -0.66 -2.07 -8.03
C ASP A 121 -1.46 -0.77 -7.77
N VAL A 122 -2.78 -0.89 -7.67
CA VAL A 122 -3.69 0.23 -7.44
C VAL A 122 -4.54 0.04 -6.20
N TYR A 123 -4.79 1.15 -5.52
CA TYR A 123 -5.51 1.21 -4.26
C TYR A 123 -6.91 1.75 -4.53
N ARG A 124 -7.93 0.97 -4.23
CA ARG A 124 -9.32 1.38 -4.48
C ARG A 124 -9.73 2.40 -3.44
N MET A 125 -10.45 3.42 -3.88
CA MET A 125 -11.12 4.33 -2.97
C MET A 125 -12.13 3.58 -2.09
N ILE A 126 -12.23 3.95 -0.82
CA ILE A 126 -13.16 3.36 0.13
C ILE A 126 -14.60 3.45 -0.37
N GLN A 127 -15.39 2.43 -0.06
CA GLN A 127 -16.83 2.42 -0.24
C GLN A 127 -17.47 2.17 1.12
N TYR A 128 -18.34 3.08 1.54
CA TYR A 128 -19.09 2.95 2.79
C TYR A 128 -20.44 3.67 2.71
N ASP A 129 -21.34 3.37 3.64
CA ASP A 129 -22.56 4.14 3.85
C ASP A 129 -22.53 4.75 5.26
N LEU A 130 -22.86 6.04 5.36
CA LEU A 130 -22.99 6.77 6.61
C LEU A 130 -24.47 6.99 6.91
N LYS A 131 -25.01 6.33 7.94
CA LYS A 131 -26.44 6.36 8.29
C LYS A 131 -27.38 6.06 7.11
N GLY A 132 -26.94 5.20 6.20
CA GLY A 132 -27.67 4.82 4.97
C GLY A 132 -27.38 5.68 3.74
N ASN A 133 -26.71 6.83 3.88
CA ASN A 133 -26.28 7.63 2.73
C ASN A 133 -25.01 7.00 2.11
N PRO A 134 -25.00 6.71 0.80
CA PRO A 134 -23.82 6.18 0.13
C PRO A 134 -22.68 7.21 0.13
N MET A 135 -21.45 6.74 0.30
CA MET A 135 -20.23 7.54 0.19
C MET A 135 -19.14 6.76 -0.56
N GLY A 136 -18.16 7.50 -1.09
CA GLY A 136 -17.02 6.96 -1.82
C GLY A 136 -17.38 6.29 -3.15
N SER A 137 -16.51 5.39 -3.62
CA SER A 137 -16.61 4.78 -4.95
C SER A 137 -17.49 3.54 -4.96
N ARG A 138 -18.61 3.57 -5.71
CA ARG A 138 -19.61 2.48 -5.73
C ARG A 138 -19.27 1.32 -6.68
N ARG A 139 -18.27 1.48 -7.56
CA ARG A 139 -17.84 0.47 -8.54
C ARG A 139 -16.39 0.03 -8.32
N ALA A 140 -16.02 -1.11 -8.89
CA ALA A 140 -14.68 -1.69 -8.80
C ALA A 140 -14.09 -2.05 -10.19
N ALA A 141 -14.88 -2.68 -11.06
CA ALA A 141 -14.41 -3.01 -12.41
C ALA A 141 -14.12 -1.76 -13.25
N LEU A 142 -12.99 -1.77 -13.96
CA LEU A 142 -12.54 -0.72 -14.89
C LEU A 142 -12.20 -1.37 -16.24
N ASN A 143 -12.64 -0.79 -17.36
CA ASN A 143 -12.41 -1.38 -18.71
C ASN A 143 -12.51 -0.33 -19.84
N HIS A 144 -11.77 0.78 -19.73
CA HIS A 144 -12.02 2.02 -20.48
C HIS A 144 -10.73 2.64 -21.06
N HIS A 145 -10.87 3.48 -22.09
CA HIS A 145 -9.73 4.17 -22.72
C HIS A 145 -9.24 5.34 -21.85
N THR A 146 -7.98 5.75 -21.99
CA THR A 146 -7.39 6.81 -21.14
C THR A 146 -7.52 8.21 -21.73
N VAL A 147 -7.81 9.19 -20.89
CA VAL A 147 -7.85 10.64 -21.23
C VAL A 147 -7.12 11.43 -20.13
N SER A 148 -6.44 12.52 -20.47
CA SER A 148 -5.60 13.28 -19.52
C SER A 148 -6.33 14.36 -18.70
N GLY A 149 -7.66 14.49 -18.84
CA GLY A 149 -8.43 15.51 -18.12
C GLY A 149 -9.94 15.48 -18.43
N PHE A 150 -10.68 16.38 -17.78
CA PHE A 150 -12.14 16.47 -17.91
C PHE A 150 -12.61 17.33 -19.11
N ASP A 151 -11.81 18.30 -19.54
CA ASP A 151 -12.14 19.20 -20.66
C ASP A 151 -11.37 18.84 -21.93
N VAL A 152 -11.63 17.64 -22.46
CA VAL A 152 -11.01 17.15 -23.71
C VAL A 152 -12.06 17.14 -24.83
N GLN A 153 -11.89 18.03 -25.80
CA GLN A 153 -12.84 18.21 -26.90
C GLN A 153 -12.98 16.93 -27.73
N GLY A 154 -14.23 16.45 -27.86
CA GLY A 154 -14.56 15.23 -28.62
C GLY A 154 -14.37 13.91 -27.87
N ALA A 155 -13.99 13.92 -26.59
CA ALA A 155 -13.90 12.71 -25.76
C ALA A 155 -15.26 12.33 -25.13
N ASP A 156 -15.65 11.05 -25.23
CA ASP A 156 -16.77 10.49 -24.48
C ASP A 156 -16.29 10.03 -23.09
N LEU A 157 -16.36 10.95 -22.11
CA LEU A 157 -15.94 10.69 -20.73
C LEU A 157 -16.65 9.49 -20.09
N SER A 158 -17.88 9.18 -20.50
CA SER A 158 -18.64 8.03 -19.98
C SER A 158 -17.98 6.68 -20.26
N ARG A 159 -17.05 6.65 -21.24
CA ARG A 159 -16.28 5.48 -21.65
C ARG A 159 -14.77 5.66 -21.48
N ALA A 160 -14.35 6.71 -20.79
CA ALA A 160 -12.95 7.04 -20.54
C ALA A 160 -12.56 6.93 -19.05
N VAL A 161 -11.28 6.67 -18.81
CA VAL A 161 -10.61 6.81 -17.52
C VAL A 161 -9.80 8.09 -17.55
N VAL A 162 -10.13 9.03 -16.67
CA VAL A 162 -9.35 10.25 -16.51
C VAL A 162 -8.16 9.94 -15.58
N ILE A 163 -6.95 10.22 -16.05
CA ILE A 163 -5.71 10.08 -15.27
C ILE A 163 -5.22 11.48 -14.89
N LEU A 164 -5.08 11.75 -13.58
CA LEU A 164 -4.65 13.04 -13.07
C LEU A 164 -3.63 12.90 -11.93
N PRO A 165 -2.53 13.67 -11.93
CA PRO A 165 -1.70 13.86 -10.74
C PRO A 165 -2.52 14.53 -9.64
N ALA A 166 -2.57 13.93 -8.45
CA ALA A 166 -3.41 14.39 -7.34
C ALA A 166 -3.14 15.86 -6.96
N LEU A 167 -1.88 16.31 -7.06
CA LEU A 167 -1.46 17.69 -6.78
C LEU A 167 -1.91 18.72 -7.82
N LYS A 168 -2.40 18.28 -8.99
CA LYS A 168 -2.93 19.15 -10.05
C LYS A 168 -4.46 19.13 -10.14
N VAL A 169 -5.13 18.39 -9.25
CA VAL A 169 -6.60 18.33 -9.21
C VAL A 169 -7.14 19.62 -8.61
N ASN A 170 -7.85 20.41 -9.41
CA ASN A 170 -8.65 21.51 -8.88
C ASN A 170 -9.96 20.97 -8.29
N ILE A 171 -10.15 21.14 -6.98
CA ILE A 171 -11.32 20.63 -6.25
C ILE A 171 -12.62 21.24 -6.78
N SER A 172 -12.64 22.54 -7.13
CA SER A 172 -13.87 23.19 -7.60
C SER A 172 -14.36 22.67 -8.96
N SER A 173 -13.44 22.43 -9.90
CA SER A 173 -13.77 21.82 -11.19
C SER A 173 -14.26 20.38 -11.06
N LEU A 174 -13.71 19.63 -10.11
CA LEU A 174 -14.14 18.25 -9.83
C LEU A 174 -15.50 18.22 -9.13
N ASP A 175 -15.78 19.17 -8.24
CA ASP A 175 -17.06 19.35 -7.56
C ASP A 175 -18.18 19.73 -8.54
N GLU A 176 -17.93 20.69 -9.44
CA GLU A 176 -18.86 21.03 -10.53
C GLU A 176 -19.20 19.81 -11.40
N PHE A 177 -18.19 19.01 -11.79
CA PHE A 177 -18.39 17.79 -12.58
C PHE A 177 -19.24 16.74 -11.84
N VAL A 178 -19.01 16.53 -10.54
CA VAL A 178 -19.76 15.57 -9.71
C VAL A 178 -21.19 16.06 -9.46
N GLN A 179 -21.39 17.35 -9.16
CA GLN A 179 -22.71 17.95 -8.96
C GLN A 179 -23.57 17.90 -10.23
N ASN A 180 -22.96 18.16 -11.40
CA ASN A 180 -23.59 17.99 -12.71
C ASN A 180 -23.87 16.52 -13.09
N LYS A 181 -23.56 15.56 -12.21
CA LYS A 181 -23.71 14.11 -12.42
C LYS A 181 -22.99 13.61 -13.68
N GLY A 182 -21.80 14.15 -13.94
CA GLY A 182 -20.96 13.74 -15.05
C GLY A 182 -20.72 12.23 -15.05
N LEU A 183 -21.05 11.58 -16.18
CA LEU A 183 -20.76 10.16 -16.38
C LEU A 183 -19.29 9.99 -16.75
N LEU A 184 -18.56 9.22 -15.94
CA LEU A 184 -17.15 8.91 -16.14
C LEU A 184 -16.95 7.39 -16.11
N GLY A 185 -16.10 6.86 -16.99
CA GLY A 185 -15.75 5.43 -16.99
C GLY A 185 -14.87 5.03 -15.80
N GLY A 186 -14.02 5.94 -15.32
CA GLY A 186 -13.29 5.84 -14.06
C GLY A 186 -12.33 7.01 -13.82
N LEU A 187 -11.81 7.10 -12.60
CA LEU A 187 -10.82 8.11 -12.20
C LEU A 187 -9.58 7.43 -11.63
N LEU A 188 -8.39 7.77 -12.15
CA LEU A 188 -7.10 7.33 -11.63
C LEU A 188 -6.31 8.54 -11.13
N LEU A 189 -6.11 8.62 -9.82
CA LEU A 189 -5.33 9.65 -9.16
C LEU A 189 -3.89 9.16 -8.93
N LEU A 190 -2.92 9.87 -9.49
CA LEU A 190 -1.50 9.59 -9.27
C LEU A 190 -1.01 10.32 -8.03
N LEU A 191 -0.44 9.58 -7.09
CA LEU A 191 0.14 10.05 -5.85
C LEU A 191 1.66 10.20 -5.99
N PRO A 192 2.28 11.25 -5.43
CA PRO A 192 3.73 11.44 -5.51
C PRO A 192 4.49 10.23 -4.93
N GLN A 193 5.68 9.96 -5.48
CA GLN A 193 6.46 8.79 -5.08
C GLN A 193 6.77 8.76 -3.58
N ARG A 194 6.49 7.61 -2.97
CA ARG A 194 6.83 7.32 -1.58
C ARG A 194 8.33 7.06 -1.43
N SER A 195 9.11 8.12 -1.33
CA SER A 195 10.55 8.04 -1.04
C SER A 195 10.76 7.71 0.45
N ASP A 196 10.67 6.42 0.78
CA ASP A 196 10.78 5.84 2.13
C ASP A 196 12.21 5.89 2.73
N GLU A 197 13.21 6.39 1.99
CA GLU A 197 14.65 6.33 2.34
C GLU A 197 15.39 7.67 2.28
N THR A 198 15.13 8.56 3.23
CA THR A 198 16.19 9.27 3.97
C THR A 198 15.57 10.05 5.14
N GLY A 199 16.15 9.90 6.34
CA GLY A 199 15.84 10.75 7.50
C GLY A 199 16.55 12.10 7.40
N GLY A 200 16.41 12.78 6.26
CA GLY A 200 16.93 14.12 6.05
C GLY A 200 16.13 15.10 6.89
N ALA A 201 16.78 15.69 7.89
CA ALA A 201 16.17 16.69 8.75
C ALA A 201 16.15 18.05 8.03
N GLU A 202 15.13 18.25 7.20
CA GLU A 202 14.57 19.55 6.83
C GLU A 202 13.25 19.25 6.14
N GLY A 203 12.14 19.49 6.85
CA GLY A 203 10.81 19.47 6.25
C GLY A 203 10.71 20.71 5.38
N ASP A 204 11.14 20.58 4.12
CA ASP A 204 11.10 21.68 3.18
C ASP A 204 9.65 22.19 3.06
N ASP A 205 9.52 23.50 2.94
CA ASP A 205 8.26 24.24 2.92
C ASP A 205 7.30 23.74 1.81
N SER A 206 7.84 23.00 0.84
CA SER A 206 7.16 22.31 -0.24
C SER A 206 6.44 21.03 0.20
N ASP A 207 7.05 20.17 1.03
CA ASP A 207 6.50 18.88 1.47
C ASP A 207 5.27 19.09 2.37
N GLU A 208 5.26 20.11 3.24
CA GLU A 208 4.08 20.43 4.06
C GLU A 208 2.90 20.95 3.20
N LYS A 209 3.18 21.80 2.19
CA LYS A 209 2.16 22.29 1.25
C LYS A 209 1.57 21.14 0.42
N VAL A 210 2.40 20.19 -0.01
CA VAL A 210 1.99 18.95 -0.69
C VAL A 210 1.11 18.09 0.21
N ALA A 211 1.52 17.85 1.47
CA ALA A 211 0.72 17.08 2.43
C ALA A 211 -0.63 17.74 2.73
N LYS A 212 -0.66 19.08 2.88
CA LYS A 212 -1.89 19.84 3.10
C LYS A 212 -2.85 19.76 1.90
N ALA A 213 -2.36 19.97 0.68
CA ALA A 213 -3.18 19.85 -0.53
C ALA A 213 -3.77 18.44 -0.71
N LEU A 214 -2.98 17.40 -0.42
CA LEU A 214 -3.46 16.01 -0.43
C LEU A 214 -4.51 15.75 0.66
N ALA A 215 -4.34 16.30 1.87
CA ALA A 215 -5.31 16.16 2.95
C ALA A 215 -6.63 16.88 2.66
N GLU A 216 -6.59 18.05 2.01
CA GLU A 216 -7.79 18.78 1.57
C GLU A 216 -8.55 18.02 0.46
N LEU A 217 -7.82 17.51 -0.54
CA LEU A 217 -8.39 16.65 -1.59
C LEU A 217 -8.98 15.36 -1.00
N GLU A 218 -8.29 14.70 -0.07
CA GLU A 218 -8.75 13.49 0.60
C GLU A 218 -10.02 13.75 1.42
N GLN A 219 -10.08 14.84 2.19
CA GLN A 219 -11.27 15.22 2.95
C GLN A 219 -12.47 15.42 2.04
N TRP A 220 -12.29 16.10 0.89
CA TRP A 220 -13.34 16.30 -0.10
C TRP A 220 -13.77 14.96 -0.75
N LEU A 221 -12.81 14.11 -1.12
CA LEU A 221 -13.09 12.79 -1.70
C LEU A 221 -13.91 11.91 -0.75
N VAL A 222 -13.54 11.82 0.53
CA VAL A 222 -14.24 11.00 1.54
C VAL A 222 -15.72 11.37 1.68
N HIS A 223 -16.05 12.66 1.59
CA HIS A 223 -17.41 13.15 1.81
C HIS A 223 -18.32 13.14 0.57
N ASN A 224 -17.81 12.67 -0.57
CA ASN A 224 -18.53 12.65 -1.84
C ASN A 224 -18.86 11.23 -2.33
N THR A 225 -19.84 11.13 -3.23
CA THR A 225 -20.31 9.86 -3.81
C THR A 225 -19.91 9.72 -5.26
N PHE A 226 -19.22 8.64 -5.62
CA PHE A 226 -18.74 8.40 -6.99
C PHE A 226 -19.41 7.14 -7.57
N GLN A 227 -20.22 7.30 -8.61
CA GLN A 227 -20.91 6.19 -9.30
C GLN A 227 -19.98 5.36 -10.20
N TYR A 228 -18.71 5.73 -10.26
CA TYR A 228 -17.64 5.14 -11.07
C TYR A 228 -16.45 4.70 -10.19
N PRO A 229 -15.61 3.77 -10.66
CA PRO A 229 -14.41 3.37 -9.94
C PRO A 229 -13.43 4.54 -9.77
N VAL A 230 -12.98 4.77 -8.55
CA VAL A 230 -11.89 5.70 -8.24
C VAL A 230 -10.72 4.91 -7.66
N TYR A 231 -9.55 5.07 -8.27
CA TYR A 231 -8.32 4.38 -7.91
C TYR A 231 -7.18 5.36 -7.66
N PHE A 232 -6.29 4.99 -6.77
CA PHE A 232 -5.03 5.67 -6.50
C PHE A 232 -3.86 4.78 -6.93
N ALA A 233 -2.87 5.36 -7.60
CA ALA A 233 -1.59 4.71 -7.91
C ALA A 233 -0.45 5.62 -7.42
N TYR A 234 0.71 5.06 -7.10
CA TYR A 234 1.92 5.88 -6.99
C TYR A 234 2.44 6.23 -8.39
N GLU A 235 3.06 7.39 -8.53
CA GLU A 235 3.72 7.83 -9.76
C GLU A 235 4.86 6.87 -10.13
N ASP A 236 4.65 6.08 -11.17
CA ASP A 236 5.68 5.26 -11.81
C ASP A 236 6.15 5.91 -13.12
N GLU A 237 7.40 5.68 -13.53
CA GLU A 237 7.92 6.20 -14.79
C GLU A 237 7.04 5.80 -15.98
N ASN A 238 6.49 4.58 -15.97
CA ASN A 238 5.65 4.10 -17.07
C ASN A 238 4.29 4.78 -17.08
N LEU A 239 3.70 5.08 -15.91
CA LEU A 239 2.48 5.87 -15.81
C LEU A 239 2.68 7.33 -16.19
N LEU A 240 3.83 7.92 -15.87
CA LEU A 240 4.18 9.28 -16.29
C LEU A 240 4.39 9.36 -17.81
N LYS A 241 5.11 8.40 -18.41
CA LYS A 241 5.26 8.29 -19.88
C LYS A 241 3.90 8.16 -20.56
N LEU A 242 3.03 7.26 -20.08
CA LEU A 242 1.66 7.11 -20.55
C LEU A 242 0.88 8.42 -20.45
N LEU A 243 0.92 9.11 -19.31
CA LEU A 243 0.21 10.37 -19.11
C LEU A 243 0.68 11.45 -20.10
N HIS A 244 1.97 11.54 -20.38
CA HIS A 244 2.53 12.45 -21.38
C HIS A 244 2.08 12.11 -22.81
N GLU A 245 2.05 10.82 -23.19
CA GLU A 245 1.60 10.38 -24.51
C GLU A 245 0.09 10.59 -24.72
N VAL A 246 -0.72 10.33 -23.69
CA VAL A 246 -2.16 10.59 -23.70
C VAL A 246 -2.43 12.10 -23.80
N ALA A 247 -1.76 12.92 -22.97
CA ALA A 247 -1.91 14.38 -23.02
C ALA A 247 -1.49 14.98 -24.38
N ALA A 248 -0.44 14.45 -25.01
CA ALA A 248 -0.03 14.85 -26.36
C ALA A 248 -1.06 14.46 -27.44
N SER A 249 -1.70 13.30 -27.29
CA SER A 249 -2.74 12.80 -28.21
C SER A 249 -4.05 13.58 -28.07
N ASP A 250 -4.46 13.88 -26.83
CA ASP A 250 -5.62 14.70 -26.50
C ASP A 250 -5.44 16.14 -27.00
N ALA A 251 -4.25 16.74 -26.78
CA ALA A 251 -3.90 18.07 -27.30
C ALA A 251 -3.83 18.12 -28.84
N ALA A 252 -3.54 16.99 -29.51
CA ALA A 252 -3.61 16.85 -30.96
C ALA A 252 -5.05 16.66 -31.50
N GLY A 253 -6.07 16.74 -30.63
CA GLY A 253 -7.49 16.55 -31.01
C GLY A 253 -7.84 15.12 -31.39
N ARG A 254 -7.06 14.13 -30.91
CA ARG A 254 -7.25 12.69 -31.21
C ARG A 254 -7.40 11.89 -29.91
N PRO A 255 -8.47 12.12 -29.12
CA PRO A 255 -8.66 11.41 -27.87
C PRO A 255 -8.77 9.89 -28.07
N ALA A 256 -8.29 9.14 -27.08
CA ALA A 256 -8.29 7.69 -27.12
C ALA A 256 -9.72 7.14 -27.14
N SER A 257 -10.02 6.34 -28.17
CA SER A 257 -11.35 5.79 -28.41
C SER A 257 -11.23 4.55 -29.29
N ALA A 258 -12.27 3.71 -29.36
CA ALA A 258 -12.26 2.50 -30.18
C ALA A 258 -11.90 2.78 -31.66
N THR A 259 -12.26 3.94 -32.19
CA THR A 259 -11.93 4.35 -33.57
C THR A 259 -10.49 4.78 -33.77
N ASN A 260 -9.87 5.38 -32.74
CA ASN A 260 -8.55 6.00 -32.80
C ASN A 260 -7.44 5.09 -32.25
N GLY A 261 -7.82 4.06 -31.48
CA GLY A 261 -6.90 3.28 -30.67
C GLY A 261 -6.43 4.05 -29.44
N GLY A 262 -5.36 3.55 -28.81
CA GLY A 262 -4.70 4.19 -27.67
C GLY A 262 -4.64 3.29 -26.43
N TYR A 263 -4.25 3.88 -25.30
CA TYR A 263 -4.16 3.14 -24.05
C TYR A 263 -5.53 2.83 -23.46
N LYS A 264 -5.61 1.66 -22.83
CA LYS A 264 -6.81 1.13 -22.19
C LYS A 264 -6.45 0.56 -20.83
N LEU A 265 -7.20 0.98 -19.82
CA LEU A 265 -7.02 0.57 -18.43
C LEU A 265 -8.06 -0.47 -18.05
N VAL A 266 -7.58 -1.60 -17.52
CA VAL A 266 -8.41 -2.72 -17.13
C VAL A 266 -8.10 -3.13 -15.69
N VAL A 267 -9.14 -3.15 -14.86
CA VAL A 267 -9.10 -3.70 -13.49
C VAL A 267 -10.19 -4.75 -13.39
N SER A 268 -9.78 -6.02 -13.32
CA SER A 268 -10.67 -7.19 -13.21
C SER A 268 -11.04 -7.49 -11.75
N ALA A 269 -11.46 -6.47 -11.00
CA ALA A 269 -11.92 -6.63 -9.62
C ALA A 269 -13.43 -6.96 -9.56
N PRO A 270 -13.86 -7.92 -8.71
CA PRO A 270 -15.28 -8.16 -8.47
C PRO A 270 -15.92 -6.95 -7.78
N GLU A 271 -17.23 -6.79 -7.94
CA GLU A 271 -17.98 -5.78 -7.19
C GLU A 271 -17.95 -6.08 -5.68
N ALA A 272 -17.85 -5.02 -4.90
CA ALA A 272 -17.60 -5.08 -3.48
C ALA A 272 -18.82 -5.54 -2.68
N LYS A 273 -18.58 -6.45 -1.74
CA LYS A 273 -19.60 -7.05 -0.87
C LYS A 273 -19.65 -6.31 0.46
N LYS A 274 -20.86 -6.14 0.99
CA LYS A 274 -21.09 -5.53 2.30
C LYS A 274 -20.45 -6.37 3.41
N LEU A 275 -19.63 -5.73 4.24
CA LEU A 275 -19.09 -6.31 5.48
C LEU A 275 -20.21 -6.31 6.54
N THR A 276 -20.66 -7.50 6.93
CA THR A 276 -21.84 -7.68 7.79
C THR A 276 -21.58 -7.41 9.27
N THR A 277 -20.36 -7.69 9.76
CA THR A 277 -19.95 -7.46 11.16
C THR A 277 -18.46 -7.08 11.24
N PRO A 278 -18.07 -5.84 10.91
CA PRO A 278 -16.71 -5.36 11.13
C PRO A 278 -16.34 -5.36 12.62
N THR A 279 -15.14 -5.83 12.95
CA THR A 279 -14.71 -6.08 14.35
C THR A 279 -13.65 -5.10 14.78
N ILE A 280 -13.93 -4.39 15.87
CA ILE A 280 -13.01 -3.54 16.62
C ILE A 280 -12.28 -4.41 17.65
N THR A 281 -11.01 -4.09 17.95
CA THR A 281 -10.27 -4.78 19.01
C THR A 281 -9.62 -3.76 19.93
N ASN A 282 -9.99 -3.76 21.20
CA ASN A 282 -9.30 -2.97 22.21
C ASN A 282 -8.26 -3.85 22.91
N ILE A 283 -7.11 -3.26 23.23
CA ILE A 283 -6.02 -3.91 23.97
C ILE A 283 -5.87 -3.16 25.29
N GLN A 284 -5.93 -3.87 26.41
CA GLN A 284 -5.71 -3.27 27.73
C GLN A 284 -4.54 -3.96 28.43
N GLY A 285 -3.75 -3.19 29.18
CA GLY A 285 -2.62 -3.67 29.98
C GLY A 285 -2.64 -3.04 31.36
N TRP A 286 -2.64 -3.88 32.40
CA TRP A 286 -2.71 -3.45 33.80
C TRP A 286 -1.34 -3.48 34.47
N LEU A 287 -0.97 -2.37 35.11
CA LEU A 287 0.23 -2.24 35.95
C LEU A 287 -0.18 -1.83 37.37
N PRO A 288 -0.35 -2.80 38.30
CA PRO A 288 -0.90 -2.51 39.62
C PRO A 288 0.09 -1.73 40.51
N GLY A 289 -0.43 -0.80 41.30
CA GLY A 289 0.34 -0.05 42.30
C GLY A 289 0.75 -0.88 43.52
N LEU A 290 1.45 -0.22 44.45
CA LEU A 290 1.75 -0.77 45.78
C LEU A 290 0.59 -0.41 46.73
N ARG A 291 -0.09 -1.44 47.27
CA ARG A 291 -1.06 -1.28 48.36
C ARG A 291 -0.31 -1.17 49.70
N ALA A 292 -0.74 -0.24 50.55
CA ALA A 292 -0.32 -0.23 51.95
C ALA A 292 -0.99 -1.40 52.69
N GLU A 293 -0.26 -2.00 53.62
CA GLU A 293 -0.74 -3.14 54.40
C GLU A 293 -1.80 -2.66 55.41
N GLY A 294 -3.02 -3.20 55.33
CA GLY A 294 -4.18 -2.78 56.14
C GLY A 294 -5.12 -1.75 55.49
N ASP A 295 -4.79 -1.21 54.31
CA ASP A 295 -5.67 -0.26 53.61
C ASP A 295 -6.85 -0.97 52.93
N SER A 296 -8.07 -0.67 53.36
CA SER A 296 -9.30 -1.24 52.79
C SER A 296 -9.79 -0.50 51.54
N LEU A 297 -9.20 0.66 51.24
CA LEU A 297 -9.54 1.47 50.07
C LEU A 297 -8.94 0.90 48.78
N MET A 298 -9.69 0.99 47.69
CA MET A 298 -9.16 0.70 46.36
C MET A 298 -8.17 1.81 45.97
N LEU A 299 -6.97 1.44 45.49
CA LEU A 299 -6.00 2.41 45.00
C LEU A 299 -6.56 3.19 43.80
N PRO A 300 -6.30 4.51 43.71
CA PRO A 300 -6.66 5.29 42.54
C PRO A 300 -5.98 4.75 41.29
N THR A 301 -6.70 4.86 40.17
CA THR A 301 -6.27 4.36 38.86
C THR A 301 -6.15 5.53 37.89
N ILE A 302 -4.98 5.65 37.25
CA ILE A 302 -4.74 6.58 36.14
C ILE A 302 -4.78 5.77 34.86
N ALA A 303 -5.69 6.14 33.94
CA ALA A 303 -5.77 5.51 32.63
C ALA A 303 -4.94 6.31 31.60
N ILE A 304 -4.02 5.67 30.90
CA ILE A 304 -3.26 6.25 29.79
C ILE A 304 -3.74 5.57 28.52
N VAL A 305 -4.33 6.33 27.61
CA VAL A 305 -5.08 5.80 26.47
C VAL A 305 -4.60 6.42 25.17
N ALA A 306 -4.47 5.62 24.13
CA ALA A 306 -4.22 6.09 22.78
C ALA A 306 -4.99 5.22 21.80
N SER A 307 -5.70 5.85 20.86
CA SER A 307 -6.29 5.09 19.77
C SER A 307 -5.23 4.72 18.73
N TYR A 308 -5.37 3.56 18.07
CA TYR A 308 -4.40 3.10 17.08
C TYR A 308 -4.95 2.99 15.65
N ASP A 309 -6.25 3.19 15.44
CA ASP A 309 -6.86 3.04 14.12
C ASP A 309 -6.72 4.29 13.25
N THR A 310 -6.83 4.07 11.94
CA THR A 310 -6.77 5.12 10.92
C THR A 310 -7.98 5.07 9.99
N PHE A 311 -8.16 6.13 9.22
CA PHE A 311 -9.12 6.22 8.14
C PHE A 311 -8.63 7.22 7.08
N GLY A 312 -8.84 6.89 5.81
CA GLY A 312 -8.52 7.74 4.66
C GLY A 312 -9.27 7.28 3.41
N ALA A 313 -9.16 8.04 2.32
CA ALA A 313 -9.84 7.76 1.06
C ALA A 313 -9.39 6.43 0.45
N ALA A 314 -8.14 6.02 0.63
CA ALA A 314 -7.61 4.71 0.23
C ALA A 314 -7.28 3.89 1.48
N PRO A 315 -8.11 2.91 1.91
CA PRO A 315 -7.93 2.22 3.19
C PRO A 315 -6.58 1.53 3.31
N ALA A 316 -6.08 0.97 2.20
CA ALA A 316 -4.81 0.27 2.13
C ALA A 316 -3.57 1.19 2.23
N LEU A 317 -3.73 2.51 2.10
CA LEU A 317 -2.66 3.51 2.22
C LEU A 317 -2.73 4.35 3.51
N ALA A 318 -3.87 4.36 4.19
CA ALA A 318 -4.10 5.14 5.42
C ALA A 318 -3.25 4.60 6.60
N SER A 319 -1.99 5.04 6.66
CA SER A 319 -1.01 4.60 7.67
C SER A 319 -1.04 5.43 8.96
N GLY A 320 -1.39 6.72 8.90
CA GLY A 320 -1.53 7.60 10.06
C GLY A 320 -0.30 7.68 10.96
N SER A 321 0.82 8.20 10.44
CA SER A 321 2.06 8.28 11.22
C SER A 321 1.91 9.24 12.41
N ASP A 322 1.49 10.47 12.18
CA ASP A 322 1.24 11.42 13.27
C ASP A 322 -0.13 11.18 13.90
N SER A 323 -1.18 11.14 13.09
CA SER A 323 -2.56 10.90 13.51
C SER A 323 -2.68 9.52 14.14
N ASN A 324 -2.96 9.48 15.45
CA ASN A 324 -2.99 8.27 16.27
C ASN A 324 -1.64 7.52 16.41
N GLY A 325 -0.85 7.34 15.35
CA GLY A 325 0.43 6.61 15.37
C GLY A 325 1.46 7.13 16.37
N SER A 326 1.63 8.45 16.46
CA SER A 326 2.51 9.10 17.44
C SER A 326 2.08 8.84 18.88
N GLY A 327 0.76 8.88 19.15
CA GLY A 327 0.17 8.59 20.47
C GLY A 327 0.38 7.14 20.90
N VAL A 328 0.27 6.18 19.97
CA VAL A 328 0.56 4.76 20.23
C VAL A 328 2.03 4.54 20.59
N ALA A 329 2.97 5.12 19.81
CA ALA A 329 4.40 5.02 20.10
C ALA A 329 4.74 5.63 21.47
N MET A 330 4.11 6.76 21.83
CA MET A 330 4.23 7.39 23.14
C MET A 330 3.70 6.51 24.26
N LEU A 331 2.49 5.93 24.11
CA LEU A 331 1.89 5.04 25.11
C LEU A 331 2.78 3.80 25.38
N LEU A 332 3.33 3.19 24.32
CA LEU A 332 4.19 2.01 24.44
C LEU A 332 5.52 2.33 25.13
N GLU A 333 6.10 3.51 24.92
CA GLU A 333 7.30 3.95 25.63
C GLU A 333 6.99 4.31 27.09
N LEU A 334 5.86 4.97 27.38
CA LEU A 334 5.40 5.21 28.75
C LEU A 334 5.19 3.89 29.50
N ALA A 335 4.57 2.89 28.87
CA ALA A 335 4.42 1.55 29.43
C ALA A 335 5.78 0.91 29.75
N ARG A 336 6.77 1.00 28.84
CA ARG A 336 8.14 0.52 29.06
C ARG A 336 8.83 1.22 30.25
N LEU A 337 8.70 2.55 30.36
CA LEU A 337 9.30 3.34 31.43
C LEU A 337 8.68 2.99 32.79
N PHE A 338 7.35 3.03 32.90
CA PHE A 338 6.65 2.74 34.15
C PHE A 338 6.76 1.27 34.57
N SER A 339 6.81 0.32 33.62
CA SER A 339 7.08 -1.09 33.91
C SER A 339 8.37 -1.28 34.71
N ARG A 340 9.46 -0.64 34.27
CA ARG A 340 10.77 -0.70 34.92
C ARG A 340 10.79 0.00 36.28
N LEU A 341 10.04 1.09 36.41
CA LEU A 341 9.91 1.82 37.67
C LEU A 341 9.07 1.05 38.72
N TYR A 342 8.02 0.35 38.29
CA TYR A 342 7.12 -0.44 39.15
C TYR A 342 7.64 -1.86 39.43
N ALA A 343 8.69 -2.31 38.72
CA ALA A 343 9.32 -3.62 38.93
C ALA A 343 9.98 -3.76 40.31
N ASN A 344 10.56 -2.67 40.84
CA ASN A 344 11.16 -2.64 42.17
C ASN A 344 10.09 -2.20 43.20
N PRO A 345 9.81 -2.99 44.26
CA PRO A 345 8.84 -2.64 45.30
C PRO A 345 9.08 -1.27 45.95
N ASN A 346 10.34 -0.85 46.12
CA ASN A 346 10.69 0.41 46.79
C ASN A 346 10.36 1.66 45.95
N THR A 347 10.32 1.53 44.62
CA THR A 347 9.99 2.63 43.69
C THR A 347 8.58 2.51 43.13
N ARG A 348 7.77 1.57 43.61
CA ARG A 348 6.42 1.31 43.09
C ARG A 348 5.41 2.29 43.70
N GLY A 349 4.82 3.14 42.85
CA GLY A 349 3.84 4.16 43.25
C GLY A 349 2.55 3.60 43.85
N ARG A 350 1.79 4.46 44.53
CA ARG A 350 0.49 4.16 45.15
C ARG A 350 -0.71 4.26 44.19
N TYR A 351 -0.44 4.26 42.88
CA TYR A 351 -1.44 4.35 41.81
C TYR A 351 -1.43 3.07 40.98
N ASN A 352 -2.59 2.65 40.47
CA ASN A 352 -2.65 1.69 39.37
C ASN A 352 -2.52 2.44 38.05
N LEU A 353 -1.72 1.91 37.12
CA LEU A 353 -1.66 2.44 35.76
C LEU A 353 -2.37 1.47 34.82
N LEU A 354 -3.38 1.98 34.12
CA LEU A 354 -4.15 1.26 33.11
C LEU A 354 -3.76 1.78 31.73
N PHE A 355 -3.10 0.96 30.93
CA PHE A 355 -2.75 1.30 29.55
C PHE A 355 -3.82 0.77 28.60
N GLY A 356 -4.45 1.64 27.82
CA GLY A 356 -5.49 1.29 26.85
C GLY A 356 -5.09 1.66 25.42
N LEU A 357 -5.01 0.67 24.53
CA LEU A 357 -4.93 0.89 23.09
C LEU A 357 -6.30 0.63 22.47
N THR A 358 -6.97 1.70 22.06
CA THR A 358 -8.37 1.68 21.62
C THR A 358 -8.50 1.65 20.10
N SER A 359 -9.56 1.01 19.63
CA SER A 359 -9.92 0.91 18.22
C SER A 359 -11.25 1.67 17.96
N GLY A 360 -11.53 2.04 16.72
CA GLY A 360 -12.72 2.77 16.31
C GLY A 360 -12.72 4.29 16.53
N SER A 361 -11.54 4.91 16.66
CA SER A 361 -11.39 6.37 16.81
C SER A 361 -12.09 7.18 15.71
N PRO A 362 -11.87 6.91 14.39
CA PRO A 362 -12.60 7.58 13.30
C PRO A 362 -14.13 7.44 13.36
N TYR A 363 -14.64 6.45 14.11
CA TYR A 363 -16.06 6.11 14.22
C TYR A 363 -16.65 6.60 15.55
N ASN A 364 -16.35 7.85 15.93
CA ASN A 364 -16.72 8.46 17.21
C ASN A 364 -16.13 7.73 18.44
N TYR A 365 -14.91 7.19 18.34
CA TYR A 365 -14.25 6.43 19.42
C TYR A 365 -15.11 5.27 19.93
N ASN A 366 -15.67 4.49 19.00
CA ASN A 366 -16.62 3.43 19.32
C ASN A 366 -16.02 2.35 20.23
N GLY A 367 -14.77 1.93 20.00
CA GLY A 367 -14.09 0.95 20.86
C GLY A 367 -13.84 1.51 22.26
N THR A 368 -13.45 2.77 22.43
CA THR A 368 -13.36 3.43 23.74
C THR A 368 -14.72 3.47 24.45
N SER A 369 -15.80 3.74 23.72
CA SER A 369 -17.17 3.73 24.28
C SER A 369 -17.58 2.33 24.77
N ASN A 370 -17.28 1.28 24.01
CA ASN A 370 -17.57 -0.10 24.39
C ASN A 370 -16.68 -0.58 25.56
N TRP A 371 -15.38 -0.27 25.51
CA TRP A 371 -14.42 -0.56 26.58
C TRP A 371 -14.87 0.03 27.92
N LEU A 372 -15.31 1.29 27.93
CA LEU A 372 -15.82 1.95 29.12
C LEU A 372 -17.18 1.41 29.62
N ARG A 373 -18.00 0.83 28.74
CA ARG A 373 -19.25 0.13 29.14
C ARG A 373 -18.95 -1.21 29.82
N ASN A 374 -17.89 -1.88 29.40
CA ASN A 374 -17.43 -3.15 29.98
C ASN A 374 -16.76 -2.98 31.35
N PHE A 375 -16.58 -1.75 31.84
CA PHE A 375 -15.98 -1.51 33.16
C PHE A 375 -16.98 -1.67 34.32
N ASP A 376 -16.60 -2.50 35.27
CA ASP A 376 -17.21 -2.57 36.59
C ASP A 376 -17.34 -1.19 37.22
N GLN A 377 -18.44 -0.97 37.95
CA GLN A 377 -18.70 0.30 38.63
C GLN A 377 -17.56 0.67 39.60
N ARG A 378 -17.00 -0.31 40.32
CA ARG A 378 -15.85 -0.11 41.21
C ARG A 378 -14.62 0.42 40.49
N LEU A 379 -14.35 -0.06 39.27
CA LEU A 379 -13.23 0.42 38.47
C LEU A 379 -13.47 1.86 38.03
N ARG A 380 -14.69 2.17 37.58
CA ARG A 380 -15.11 3.54 37.17
C ARG A 380 -15.05 4.54 38.32
N GLU A 381 -15.38 4.14 39.54
CA GLU A 381 -15.27 4.97 40.74
C GLU A 381 -13.82 5.11 41.22
N SER A 382 -12.96 4.11 40.99
CA SER A 382 -11.52 4.18 41.31
C SER A 382 -10.66 4.93 40.28
N MET A 383 -11.19 5.28 39.11
CA MET A 383 -10.46 6.06 38.11
C MET A 383 -10.47 7.54 38.46
N GLU A 384 -9.29 8.06 38.78
CA GLU A 384 -9.11 9.46 39.14
C GLU A 384 -9.16 10.36 37.90
N TYR A 385 -8.37 10.00 36.88
CA TYR A 385 -8.49 10.58 35.54
C TYR A 385 -7.98 9.64 34.43
N ALA A 386 -8.34 9.99 33.19
CA ALA A 386 -7.81 9.39 31.98
C ALA A 386 -7.06 10.43 31.11
N LEU A 387 -5.83 10.10 30.73
CA LEU A 387 -4.97 10.86 29.83
C LEU A 387 -5.00 10.21 28.44
N CYS A 388 -5.61 10.88 27.47
CA CYS A 388 -5.70 10.42 26.09
C CYS A 388 -4.60 11.09 25.24
N LEU A 389 -3.88 10.32 24.42
CA LEU A 389 -2.75 10.80 23.61
C LEU A 389 -3.15 10.77 22.12
N ASN A 390 -3.16 11.93 21.45
CA ASN A 390 -3.52 12.00 20.03
C ASN A 390 -2.69 13.05 19.25
N SER A 391 -2.05 12.65 18.16
CA SER A 391 -1.27 13.54 17.26
C SER A 391 -0.27 14.43 18.01
N LEU A 392 0.84 13.85 18.43
CA LEU A 392 1.91 14.50 19.20
C LEU A 392 3.30 14.33 18.56
N GLY A 393 3.34 14.05 17.25
CA GLY A 393 4.57 13.85 16.48
C GLY A 393 4.87 14.94 15.44
N SER A 394 3.88 15.73 15.03
CA SER A 394 4.10 16.93 14.21
C SER A 394 4.92 17.99 14.96
N SER A 395 5.64 18.85 14.22
CA SER A 395 6.62 19.81 14.75
C SER A 395 5.98 21.08 15.33
N SER A 396 5.26 20.95 16.44
CA SER A 396 4.71 22.09 17.20
C SER A 396 5.50 22.37 18.48
N ASP A 397 5.78 23.64 18.76
CA ASP A 397 6.31 24.10 20.07
C ASP A 397 5.21 24.36 21.11
N ARG A 398 3.97 24.00 20.74
CA ARG A 398 2.77 24.07 21.58
C ARG A 398 2.17 22.68 21.74
N MET A 399 1.79 22.36 22.97
CA MET A 399 1.06 21.15 23.35
C MET A 399 -0.26 21.58 24.00
N LEU A 400 -1.38 21.08 23.48
CA LEU A 400 -2.71 21.55 23.86
C LEU A 400 -3.43 20.50 24.69
N LEU A 401 -3.93 20.95 25.84
CA LEU A 401 -4.65 20.15 26.82
C LEU A 401 -6.16 20.36 26.62
N HIS A 402 -6.80 19.45 25.87
CA HIS A 402 -8.23 19.53 25.56
C HIS A 402 -9.07 18.89 26.66
N VAL A 403 -10.07 19.62 27.17
CA VAL A 403 -10.86 19.21 28.33
C VAL A 403 -12.36 19.52 28.17
N SER A 404 -13.21 18.57 28.58
CA SER A 404 -14.68 18.66 28.52
C SER A 404 -15.36 19.13 29.81
N LYS A 405 -14.73 18.92 30.96
CA LYS A 405 -15.17 19.40 32.28
C LYS A 405 -14.63 20.82 32.54
N PRO A 406 -15.29 21.65 33.37
CA PRO A 406 -14.83 23.00 33.64
C PRO A 406 -13.41 23.01 34.24
N PRO A 407 -12.58 24.02 33.91
CA PRO A 407 -11.19 24.14 34.35
C PRO A 407 -11.06 24.46 35.86
N GLU A 408 -12.16 24.70 36.55
CA GLU A 408 -12.26 24.84 38.01
C GLU A 408 -12.09 23.52 38.76
N ASN A 409 -12.11 22.39 38.06
CA ASN A 409 -11.92 21.07 38.66
C ASN A 409 -10.46 20.88 39.12
N ALA A 410 -10.26 20.62 40.41
CA ALA A 410 -8.94 20.47 41.03
C ALA A 410 -8.02 19.48 40.30
N PHE A 411 -8.54 18.33 39.83
CA PHE A 411 -7.74 17.35 39.09
C PHE A 411 -7.21 17.91 37.76
N ILE A 412 -8.01 18.71 37.06
CA ILE A 412 -7.61 19.32 35.78
C ILE A 412 -6.58 20.42 36.00
N GLN A 413 -6.72 21.23 37.05
CA GLN A 413 -5.72 22.23 37.43
C GLN A 413 -4.40 21.57 37.86
N GLN A 414 -4.48 20.47 38.61
CA GLN A 414 -3.32 19.69 39.00
C GLN A 414 -2.59 19.14 37.76
N ILE A 415 -3.27 18.41 36.88
CA ILE A 415 -2.69 17.86 35.64
C ILE A 415 -2.07 18.97 34.79
N PHE A 416 -2.78 20.10 34.60
CA PHE A 416 -2.27 21.23 33.82
C PHE A 416 -1.00 21.82 34.46
N SER A 417 -1.00 22.12 35.75
CA SER A 417 0.15 22.70 36.44
C SER A 417 1.36 21.75 36.50
N GLU A 418 1.13 20.45 36.66
CA GLU A 418 2.18 19.43 36.63
C GLU A 418 2.83 19.35 35.25
N ILE A 419 2.05 19.28 34.17
CA ILE A 419 2.55 19.26 32.78
C ILE A 419 3.25 20.60 32.44
N GLU A 420 2.64 21.74 32.76
CA GLU A 420 3.21 23.07 32.52
C GLU A 420 4.56 23.25 33.25
N SER A 421 4.68 22.75 34.49
CA SER A 421 5.93 22.82 35.27
C SER A 421 7.09 22.04 34.64
N VAL A 422 6.79 20.93 33.95
CA VAL A 422 7.81 20.11 33.25
C VAL A 422 8.09 20.67 31.87
N ALA A 423 7.06 21.16 31.18
CA ALA A 423 7.18 21.70 29.83
C ALA A 423 8.06 22.96 29.78
N LYS A 424 8.04 23.78 30.84
CA LYS A 424 8.98 24.90 31.06
C LYS A 424 10.44 24.46 31.15
N ASP A 425 10.72 23.27 31.69
CA ASP A 425 12.08 22.69 31.73
C ASP A 425 12.52 22.17 30.33
N SER A 426 11.65 22.20 29.30
CA SER A 426 11.86 21.62 27.96
C SER A 426 11.45 22.56 26.80
N ASP A 427 11.40 23.88 27.07
CA ASP A 427 11.02 24.94 26.11
C ASP A 427 9.69 24.70 25.37
N LEU A 428 8.75 24.01 26.00
CA LEU A 428 7.45 23.65 25.43
C LEU A 428 6.34 24.51 26.04
N THR A 429 5.54 25.16 25.20
CA THR A 429 4.37 25.93 25.65
C THR A 429 3.14 25.02 25.79
N VAL A 430 2.46 25.08 26.93
CA VAL A 430 1.27 24.25 27.23
C VAL A 430 0.05 25.13 27.45
N GLU A 431 -1.04 24.83 26.75
CA GLU A 431 -2.28 25.61 26.85
C GLU A 431 -3.50 24.74 27.15
N LEU A 432 -4.41 25.26 27.97
CA LEU A 432 -5.65 24.60 28.35
C LEU A 432 -6.81 25.04 27.43
N LYS A 433 -7.33 24.11 26.62
CA LYS A 433 -8.51 24.35 25.77
C LYS A 433 -9.74 23.62 26.33
N HIS A 434 -10.64 24.38 26.94
CA HIS A 434 -11.91 23.87 27.46
C HIS A 434 -13.04 23.97 26.43
N LYS A 435 -13.72 22.85 26.15
CA LYS A 435 -14.92 22.79 25.30
C LYS A 435 -16.01 21.97 25.98
N LYS A 436 -17.09 22.64 26.41
CA LYS A 436 -18.26 21.95 26.98
C LYS A 436 -18.88 20.98 25.96
N ILE A 437 -19.01 19.72 26.33
CA ILE A 437 -19.65 18.69 25.48
C ILE A 437 -21.16 18.87 25.38
N ASN A 438 -21.70 18.59 24.19
CA ASN A 438 -23.14 18.43 24.00
C ASN A 438 -23.51 16.94 24.00
N ILE A 439 -24.12 16.47 25.09
CA ILE A 439 -24.46 15.06 25.31
C ILE A 439 -25.48 14.55 24.28
N SER A 440 -26.36 15.42 23.73
CA SER A 440 -27.34 15.00 22.71
C SER A 440 -26.72 14.78 21.34
N ASN A 441 -25.50 15.25 21.09
CA ASN A 441 -24.82 15.00 19.82
C ASN A 441 -24.28 13.56 19.78
N SER A 442 -24.67 12.81 18.75
CA SER A 442 -24.11 11.47 18.48
C SER A 442 -22.61 11.49 18.16
N ARG A 443 -22.10 12.61 17.61
CA ARG A 443 -20.70 12.75 17.23
C ARG A 443 -19.82 13.05 18.45
N VAL A 444 -18.63 12.47 18.45
CA VAL A 444 -17.55 12.72 19.41
C VAL A 444 -16.29 13.08 18.63
N ALA A 445 -15.67 14.22 18.94
CA ALA A 445 -14.44 14.67 18.25
C ALA A 445 -13.17 14.25 19.00
N TRP A 446 -13.22 14.23 20.34
CA TRP A 446 -12.11 13.82 21.19
C TRP A 446 -12.41 12.60 22.05
N GLU A 447 -11.40 11.76 22.26
CA GLU A 447 -11.54 10.54 23.07
C GLU A 447 -12.02 10.82 24.50
N HIS A 448 -11.52 11.90 25.13
CA HIS A 448 -11.90 12.29 26.49
C HIS A 448 -13.40 12.64 26.66
N GLU A 449 -14.13 12.92 25.59
CA GLU A 449 -15.58 13.12 25.64
C GLU A 449 -16.32 11.81 25.99
N GLN A 450 -15.82 10.64 25.55
CA GLN A 450 -16.43 9.34 25.90
C GLN A 450 -16.35 9.07 27.41
N PHE A 451 -15.19 9.35 28.01
CA PHE A 451 -15.00 9.30 29.47
C PHE A 451 -15.91 10.29 30.20
N SER A 452 -16.04 11.51 29.67
CA SER A 452 -16.88 12.55 30.23
C SER A 452 -18.38 12.18 30.20
N ARG A 453 -18.84 11.49 29.14
CA ARG A 453 -20.19 10.89 29.08
C ARG A 453 -20.42 9.83 30.18
N GLN A 454 -19.37 9.12 30.58
CA GLN A 454 -19.35 8.16 31.70
C GLN A 454 -19.02 8.81 33.06
N ARG A 455 -19.02 10.16 33.14
CA ARG A 455 -18.70 10.99 34.32
C ARG A 455 -17.25 10.94 34.82
N ILE A 456 -16.38 10.16 34.18
CA ILE A 456 -14.94 10.08 34.50
C ILE A 456 -14.26 11.40 34.11
N THR A 457 -13.24 11.83 34.86
CA THR A 457 -12.43 13.00 34.48
C THR A 457 -11.43 12.58 33.41
N ALA A 458 -11.37 13.29 32.30
CA ALA A 458 -10.46 12.93 31.22
C ALA A 458 -10.01 14.14 30.42
N VAL A 459 -8.85 13.98 29.81
CA VAL A 459 -8.09 15.03 29.12
C VAL A 459 -7.46 14.44 27.86
N THR A 460 -7.42 15.18 26.75
CA THR A 460 -6.66 14.79 25.55
C THR A 460 -5.48 15.73 25.33
N LEU A 461 -4.28 15.17 25.22
CA LEU A 461 -3.08 15.87 24.74
C LEU A 461 -3.01 15.79 23.21
N SER A 462 -2.87 16.94 22.55
CA SER A 462 -2.69 17.02 21.10
C SER A 462 -1.97 18.30 20.65
N HIS A 463 -1.42 18.31 19.43
CA HIS A 463 -1.00 19.56 18.77
C HIS A 463 -2.16 20.30 18.08
N LEU A 464 -3.32 19.66 17.89
CA LEU A 464 -4.42 20.24 17.11
C LEU A 464 -5.11 21.38 17.87
N GLU A 465 -5.20 22.54 17.22
CA GLU A 465 -5.85 23.72 17.78
C GLU A 465 -7.37 23.58 17.95
N GLU A 466 -8.01 22.89 17.01
CA GLU A 466 -9.45 22.71 16.92
C GLU A 466 -9.84 21.23 16.88
N PRO A 467 -11.03 20.87 17.39
CA PRO A 467 -11.55 19.50 17.28
C PRO A 467 -11.79 19.12 15.82
N PRO A 468 -11.22 18.01 15.32
CA PRO A 468 -11.30 17.65 13.91
C PRO A 468 -12.74 17.38 13.45
N GLU A 469 -12.99 17.67 12.17
CA GLU A 469 -14.21 17.31 11.44
C GLU A 469 -14.41 15.78 11.36
N LEU A 470 -15.61 15.34 10.95
CA LEU A 470 -15.86 13.90 10.82
C LEU A 470 -14.92 13.32 9.76
N LEU A 471 -14.21 12.24 10.09
CA LEU A 471 -13.19 11.59 9.24
C LEU A 471 -12.04 12.52 8.78
N GLN A 472 -11.84 13.66 9.44
CA GLN A 472 -10.75 14.59 9.18
C GLN A 472 -9.55 14.29 10.08
N ARG A 473 -8.33 14.41 9.54
CA ARG A 473 -7.06 14.13 10.26
C ARG A 473 -7.06 12.75 10.95
N THR A 474 -7.65 11.75 10.32
CA THR A 474 -7.70 10.36 10.81
C THR A 474 -6.57 9.48 10.29
N GLY A 475 -5.46 10.05 9.82
CA GLY A 475 -4.31 9.30 9.33
C GLY A 475 -4.45 8.75 7.91
N GLY A 476 -4.93 9.60 6.99
CA GLY A 476 -5.15 9.27 5.58
C GLY A 476 -3.86 9.22 4.73
N ILE A 477 -4.01 9.40 3.42
CA ILE A 477 -2.95 9.25 2.41
C ILE A 477 -1.78 10.23 2.64
N ALA A 478 -2.07 11.46 3.09
CA ALA A 478 -1.05 12.48 3.36
C ALA A 478 -0.20 12.19 4.61
N ASP A 479 -0.67 11.35 5.54
CA ASP A 479 -0.03 11.14 6.84
C ASP A 479 0.96 9.95 6.82
N ILE A 480 2.10 10.21 6.19
CA ILE A 480 3.24 9.30 6.02
C ILE A 480 4.32 9.53 7.09
N ARG A 481 5.30 8.61 7.20
CA ARG A 481 6.37 8.68 8.22
C ARG A 481 7.10 10.04 8.33
N ARG A 482 7.16 10.83 7.27
CA ARG A 482 7.76 12.18 7.25
C ARG A 482 7.02 13.23 8.07
N SER A 483 5.72 13.07 8.29
CA SER A 483 4.91 14.00 9.10
C SER A 483 5.35 14.06 10.57
N VAL A 484 6.09 13.05 11.03
CA VAL A 484 6.50 12.90 12.43
C VAL A 484 7.98 13.21 12.63
N ASN A 485 8.25 14.24 13.44
CA ASN A 485 9.59 14.49 13.96
C ASN A 485 9.86 13.65 15.21
N GLU A 486 10.89 12.80 15.15
CA GLU A 486 11.25 11.90 16.25
C GLU A 486 11.73 12.64 17.50
N THR A 487 12.44 13.77 17.35
CA THR A 487 12.91 14.56 18.51
C THR A 487 11.74 15.18 19.26
N VAL A 488 10.70 15.61 18.55
CA VAL A 488 9.46 16.15 19.12
C VAL A 488 8.68 15.06 19.85
N VAL A 489 8.54 13.86 19.26
CA VAL A 489 7.92 12.71 19.96
C VAL A 489 8.69 12.38 21.25
N LEU A 490 10.02 12.37 21.22
CA LEU A 490 10.85 12.09 22.41
C LEU A 490 10.75 13.19 23.48
N ARG A 491 10.76 14.48 23.08
CA ARG A 491 10.49 15.62 23.99
C ARG A 491 9.13 15.46 24.66
N ASN A 492 8.10 15.18 23.87
CA ASN A 492 6.73 15.04 24.35
C ASN A 492 6.56 13.82 25.27
N ILE A 493 7.22 12.67 24.96
CA ILE A 493 7.29 11.52 25.88
C ILE A 493 7.95 11.92 27.21
N LYS A 494 9.09 12.65 27.19
CA LYS A 494 9.78 13.07 28.43
C LYS A 494 8.86 13.92 29.30
N VAL A 495 8.20 14.92 28.70
CA VAL A 495 7.28 15.82 29.41
C VAL A 495 6.11 15.05 30.06
N VAL A 496 5.49 14.11 29.33
CA VAL A 496 4.39 13.30 29.85
C VAL A 496 4.86 12.28 30.91
N ALA A 497 6.03 11.66 30.72
CA ALA A 497 6.58 10.71 31.69
C ALA A 497 6.93 11.38 33.02
N GLU A 498 7.66 12.50 32.99
CA GLU A 498 8.06 13.24 34.19
C GLU A 498 6.87 13.87 34.91
N SER A 499 5.86 14.40 34.20
CA SER A 499 4.65 14.94 34.83
C SER A 499 3.83 13.85 35.54
N LEU A 500 3.62 12.69 34.89
CA LEU A 500 3.01 11.52 35.52
C LEU A 500 3.82 11.02 36.73
N ALA A 501 5.16 11.05 36.68
CA ALA A 501 5.99 10.67 37.83
C ALA A 501 5.89 11.69 38.98
N ARG A 502 5.95 13.00 38.70
CA ARG A 502 5.75 14.07 39.69
C ARG A 502 4.39 13.89 40.41
N HIS A 503 3.33 13.56 39.66
CA HIS A 503 1.99 13.25 40.17
C HIS A 503 2.00 12.02 41.10
N ILE A 504 2.46 10.86 40.60
CA ILE A 504 2.41 9.56 41.31
C ILE A 504 3.20 9.57 42.63
N TYR A 505 4.29 10.33 42.71
CA TYR A 505 5.15 10.41 43.90
C TYR A 505 4.98 11.70 44.72
N GLY A 506 4.04 12.59 44.34
CA GLY A 506 3.79 13.85 45.05
C GLY A 506 4.99 14.80 45.09
N GLN A 507 5.87 14.78 44.09
CA GLN A 507 7.10 15.59 44.05
C GLN A 507 6.85 17.02 43.53
N GLN A 508 5.86 17.71 44.10
CA GLN A 508 5.59 19.11 43.75
C GLN A 508 6.79 20.00 44.11
N GLY A 509 7.25 20.80 43.15
CA GLY A 509 8.32 21.80 43.35
C GLY A 509 9.76 21.28 43.42
N LYS A 510 10.03 19.99 43.19
CA LYS A 510 11.40 19.46 43.11
C LYS A 510 11.78 19.18 41.66
N GLN A 511 12.86 19.81 41.17
CA GLN A 511 13.50 19.50 39.88
C GLN A 511 14.29 18.18 39.98
N VAL A 512 13.58 17.07 40.13
CA VAL A 512 14.13 15.73 39.92
C VAL A 512 13.71 15.28 38.52
N GLU A 513 14.67 15.10 37.63
CA GLU A 513 14.46 14.36 36.38
C GLU A 513 14.63 12.86 36.66
N LEU A 514 13.54 12.11 36.70
CA LEU A 514 13.59 10.66 36.92
C LEU A 514 14.07 9.90 35.67
N PHE A 515 13.84 10.48 34.47
CA PHE A 515 14.09 9.88 33.17
C PHE A 515 15.25 10.58 32.42
N ALA A 516 16.17 11.20 33.15
CA ALA A 516 17.34 11.91 32.63
C ALA A 516 18.20 11.04 31.68
N ALA A 517 18.85 11.70 30.70
CA ALA A 517 19.72 11.05 29.74
C ALA A 517 20.91 10.34 30.42
N GLY A 518 21.21 9.10 30.02
CA GLY A 518 22.25 8.29 30.64
C GLY A 518 21.84 7.59 31.95
N SER A 519 20.66 7.89 32.51
CA SER A 519 20.10 7.08 33.60
C SER A 519 19.67 5.71 33.08
N ASN A 520 19.60 4.72 33.97
CA ASN A 520 19.02 3.41 33.63
C ASN A 520 17.57 3.55 33.13
N LEU A 521 16.83 4.57 33.60
CA LEU A 521 15.43 4.84 33.25
C LEU A 521 15.26 5.72 32.00
N ALA A 522 16.33 6.07 31.28
CA ALA A 522 16.25 6.92 30.10
C ALA A 522 15.28 6.39 28.99
N LEU A 523 14.75 7.34 28.22
CA LEU A 523 14.00 7.08 26.99
C LEU A 523 14.87 6.31 25.98
N ASN A 524 14.24 5.50 25.11
CA ASN A 524 14.92 4.77 24.06
C ASN A 524 14.52 5.28 22.66
N PRO A 525 15.33 6.15 22.02
CA PRO A 525 15.08 6.65 20.67
C PRO A 525 14.89 5.54 19.63
N SER A 526 15.70 4.48 19.70
CA SER A 526 15.64 3.37 18.73
C SER A 526 14.33 2.58 18.81
N TYR A 527 13.73 2.47 20.00
CA TYR A 527 12.44 1.82 20.22
C TYR A 527 11.30 2.66 19.65
N VAL A 528 11.27 3.96 19.99
CA VAL A 528 10.29 4.92 19.44
C VAL A 528 10.39 4.99 17.91
N ARG A 529 11.59 5.10 17.35
CA ARG A 529 11.84 5.08 15.90
C ARG A 529 11.30 3.81 15.23
N SER A 530 11.55 2.65 15.84
CA SER A 530 11.07 1.36 15.33
C SER A 530 9.55 1.30 15.26
N TRP A 531 8.87 1.78 16.30
CA TRP A 531 7.41 1.86 16.32
C TRP A 531 6.85 2.85 15.31
N LEU A 532 7.40 4.07 15.24
CA LEU A 532 6.97 5.07 14.25
C LEU A 532 7.15 4.56 12.81
N ASN A 533 8.26 3.87 12.52
CA ASN A 533 8.53 3.27 11.21
C ASN A 533 7.57 2.12 10.88
N LEU A 534 7.20 1.32 11.88
CA LEU A 534 6.22 0.23 11.71
C LEU A 534 4.83 0.80 11.47
N LEU A 535 4.36 1.69 12.34
CA LEU A 535 3.03 2.32 12.27
C LEU A 535 2.85 3.15 10.98
N GLY A 536 3.88 3.89 10.55
CA GLY A 536 3.89 4.64 9.30
C GLY A 536 3.95 3.79 8.02
N ARG A 537 4.18 2.47 8.13
CA ARG A 537 4.14 1.51 7.00
C ARG A 537 2.88 0.63 7.01
N THR A 538 2.27 0.39 8.17
CA THR A 538 1.05 -0.42 8.30
C THR A 538 -0.22 0.42 8.17
N SER A 539 -1.09 0.09 7.21
CA SER A 539 -2.48 0.55 7.23
C SER A 539 -3.24 -0.06 8.42
N ARG A 540 -4.06 0.76 9.08
CA ARG A 540 -4.75 0.42 10.35
C ARG A 540 -6.25 0.77 10.32
N VAL A 541 -6.92 0.55 9.19
CA VAL A 541 -8.34 0.88 9.03
C VAL A 541 -9.23 -0.25 9.58
N ALA A 542 -9.82 -0.04 10.76
CA ALA A 542 -10.45 -1.07 11.61
C ALA A 542 -11.35 -2.10 10.90
N PRO A 543 -12.32 -1.72 10.04
CA PRO A 543 -13.22 -2.64 9.35
C PRO A 543 -12.50 -3.67 8.45
N PHE A 544 -11.27 -3.35 8.03
CA PHE A 544 -10.43 -4.20 7.18
C PHE A 544 -9.32 -4.93 7.98
N LEU A 545 -9.17 -4.64 9.28
CA LEU A 545 -8.30 -5.39 10.18
C LEU A 545 -9.04 -6.64 10.68
N GLY A 546 -8.53 -7.82 10.33
CA GLY A 546 -9.00 -9.06 10.94
C GLY A 546 -8.67 -9.12 12.44
N LYS A 547 -9.50 -9.82 13.23
CA LYS A 547 -9.33 -9.97 14.70
C LYS A 547 -7.90 -10.30 15.15
N ASN A 548 -7.20 -11.13 14.39
CA ASN A 548 -5.84 -11.60 14.67
C ASN A 548 -4.79 -10.96 13.74
N ALA A 549 -5.02 -9.72 13.29
CA ALA A 549 -4.09 -9.00 12.42
C ALA A 549 -2.69 -8.90 13.07
N PRO A 550 -1.59 -8.99 12.29
CA PRO A 550 -0.24 -9.03 12.83
C PRO A 550 0.10 -7.77 13.65
N ILE A 551 -0.44 -6.61 13.28
CA ILE A 551 -0.29 -5.35 14.03
C ILE A 551 -0.93 -5.43 15.43
N ILE A 552 -2.15 -5.96 15.54
CA ILE A 552 -2.86 -6.12 16.83
C ILE A 552 -2.08 -7.08 17.74
N ASN A 553 -1.62 -8.20 17.18
CA ASN A 553 -0.82 -9.17 17.93
C ASN A 553 0.53 -8.60 18.36
N ALA A 554 1.17 -7.75 17.54
CA ALA A 554 2.41 -7.07 17.90
C ALA A 554 2.19 -6.08 19.06
N LEU A 555 1.20 -5.20 18.94
CA LEU A 555 0.83 -4.23 19.99
C LEU A 555 0.47 -4.94 21.32
N HIS A 556 -0.31 -6.02 21.25
CA HIS A 556 -0.66 -6.82 22.43
C HIS A 556 0.55 -7.51 23.05
N LYS A 557 1.40 -8.15 22.25
CA LYS A 557 2.62 -8.82 22.74
C LYS A 557 3.55 -7.83 23.45
N GLU A 558 3.69 -6.64 22.91
CA GLU A 558 4.62 -5.63 23.43
C GLU A 558 4.05 -4.96 24.68
N LEU A 559 2.74 -4.67 24.73
CA LEU A 559 2.08 -4.25 25.96
C LEU A 559 2.14 -5.34 27.05
N SER A 560 2.03 -6.63 26.69
CA SER A 560 2.15 -7.76 27.62
C SER A 560 3.55 -8.00 28.17
N GLN A 561 4.60 -7.46 27.54
CA GLN A 561 5.96 -7.47 28.07
C GLN A 561 6.19 -6.38 29.13
N HIS A 562 5.33 -5.36 29.18
CA HIS A 562 5.48 -4.20 30.06
C HIS A 562 4.41 -4.13 31.15
N THR A 563 3.28 -4.82 30.99
CA THR A 563 2.17 -4.89 31.95
C THR A 563 2.04 -6.30 32.52
N LYS A 564 1.37 -6.46 33.67
CA LYS A 564 1.19 -7.78 34.30
C LYS A 564 0.02 -8.55 33.69
N ASP A 565 -1.10 -7.87 33.50
CA ASP A 565 -2.31 -8.44 32.94
C ASP A 565 -2.67 -7.71 31.64
N ALA A 566 -2.26 -8.30 30.51
CA ALA A 566 -2.66 -7.84 29.18
C ALA A 566 -3.85 -8.66 28.66
N SER A 567 -4.83 -8.00 28.06
CA SER A 567 -6.02 -8.68 27.50
C SER A 567 -6.57 -7.98 26.27
N LEU A 568 -7.20 -8.78 25.40
CA LEU A 568 -7.85 -8.38 24.16
C LEU A 568 -9.37 -8.41 24.35
N GLN A 569 -10.04 -7.35 23.93
CA GLN A 569 -11.51 -7.28 23.87
C GLN A 569 -11.92 -7.08 22.41
N HIS A 570 -12.63 -8.05 21.83
CA HIS A 570 -13.15 -7.96 20.47
C HIS A 570 -14.61 -7.52 20.51
N GLU A 571 -14.91 -6.40 19.88
CA GLU A 571 -16.23 -5.77 19.84
C GLU A 571 -16.72 -5.65 18.39
N THR A 572 -18.03 -5.54 18.19
CA THR A 572 -18.59 -5.19 16.88
C THR A 572 -18.66 -3.68 16.74
N LEU A 573 -18.21 -3.14 15.60
CA LEU A 573 -18.40 -1.74 15.27
C LEU A 573 -19.91 -1.42 15.14
N ASP A 574 -20.30 -0.23 15.62
CA ASP A 574 -21.67 0.25 15.52
C ASP A 574 -22.18 0.40 14.08
N SER A 575 -23.47 0.11 13.92
CA SER A 575 -24.27 0.13 12.68
C SER A 575 -24.35 1.49 11.96
N THR A 576 -23.91 2.59 12.58
CA THR A 576 -23.84 3.93 11.97
C THR A 576 -23.02 3.94 10.66
N PHE A 577 -22.01 3.06 10.56
CA PHE A 577 -21.19 2.88 9.35
C PHE A 577 -21.36 1.49 8.77
N LEU A 578 -21.55 1.40 7.45
CA LEU A 578 -21.56 0.13 6.71
C LEU A 578 -20.42 0.15 5.70
N PHE A 579 -19.52 -0.84 5.76
CA PHE A 579 -18.36 -0.92 4.87
C PHE A 579 -18.53 -2.01 3.82
N TYR A 580 -17.78 -1.89 2.72
CA TYR A 580 -17.71 -2.86 1.64
C TYR A 580 -16.28 -3.32 1.43
N ASP A 581 -16.07 -4.56 1.01
CA ASP A 581 -14.73 -5.12 0.76
C ASP A 581 -14.05 -4.57 -0.52
N SER A 582 -12.90 -5.12 -0.90
CA SER A 582 -12.03 -4.66 -2.01
C SER A 582 -11.31 -3.31 -1.76
N THR A 583 -10.08 -3.39 -1.24
CA THR A 583 -9.19 -2.25 -0.94
C THR A 583 -7.96 -2.13 -1.86
N LYS A 584 -7.51 -3.23 -2.47
CA LYS A 584 -6.39 -3.29 -3.43
C LYS A 584 -6.83 -4.03 -4.69
N ALA A 585 -6.29 -3.63 -5.83
CA ALA A 585 -6.45 -4.32 -7.11
C ALA A 585 -5.19 -4.14 -7.97
N GLN A 586 -5.13 -4.85 -9.10
CA GLN A 586 -4.07 -4.67 -10.11
C GLN A 586 -4.66 -4.02 -11.35
N LEU A 587 -3.95 -3.01 -11.85
CA LEU A 587 -4.26 -2.26 -13.06
C LEU A 587 -3.41 -2.80 -14.20
N ASN A 588 -4.07 -3.40 -15.18
CA ASN A 588 -3.42 -3.83 -16.41
C ASN A 588 -3.58 -2.71 -17.45
N VAL A 589 -2.45 -2.25 -17.98
CA VAL A 589 -2.37 -1.26 -19.04
C VAL A 589 -2.19 -1.98 -20.37
N TYR A 590 -3.11 -1.80 -21.30
CA TYR A 590 -3.01 -2.33 -22.66
C TYR A 590 -2.93 -1.20 -23.67
N GLN A 591 -2.06 -1.34 -24.67
CA GLN A 591 -2.08 -0.50 -25.86
C GLN A 591 -2.97 -1.20 -26.90
N VAL A 592 -4.08 -0.55 -27.28
CA VAL A 592 -5.10 -1.17 -28.14
C VAL A 592 -5.07 -0.52 -29.52
N ALA A 593 -5.00 -1.35 -30.56
CA ALA A 593 -5.08 -0.91 -31.94
C ALA A 593 -6.45 -0.27 -32.25
N SER A 594 -6.49 0.59 -33.26
CA SER A 594 -7.73 1.21 -33.72
C SER A 594 -8.62 0.24 -34.49
N VAL A 595 -9.94 0.41 -34.45
CA VAL A 595 -10.85 -0.32 -35.36
C VAL A 595 -10.52 -0.06 -36.85
N THR A 596 -9.91 1.09 -37.17
CA THR A 596 -9.40 1.37 -38.52
C THR A 596 -8.25 0.45 -38.94
N PHE A 597 -7.42 -0.04 -38.00
CA PHE A 597 -6.40 -1.05 -38.27
C PHE A 597 -7.03 -2.39 -38.66
N ASP A 598 -8.07 -2.83 -37.95
CA ASP A 598 -8.79 -4.07 -38.28
C ASP A 598 -9.42 -4.01 -39.68
N PHE A 599 -9.96 -2.86 -40.10
CA PHE A 599 -10.44 -2.66 -41.47
C PHE A 599 -9.31 -2.74 -42.52
N ILE A 600 -8.13 -2.20 -42.22
CA ILE A 600 -6.95 -2.30 -43.11
C ILE A 600 -6.49 -3.76 -43.21
N VAL A 601 -6.45 -4.50 -42.10
CA VAL A 601 -6.11 -5.94 -42.09
C VAL A 601 -7.16 -6.74 -42.86
N ALA A 602 -8.46 -6.49 -42.66
CA ALA A 602 -9.53 -7.14 -43.39
C ALA A 602 -9.46 -6.87 -44.90
N LEU A 603 -9.12 -5.64 -45.32
CA LEU A 603 -8.92 -5.27 -46.72
C LEU A 603 -7.66 -5.93 -47.31
N ALA A 604 -6.57 -6.03 -46.55
CA ALA A 604 -5.36 -6.74 -46.95
C ALA A 604 -5.62 -8.24 -47.14
N VAL A 605 -6.33 -8.89 -46.20
CA VAL A 605 -6.73 -10.30 -46.31
C VAL A 605 -7.71 -10.51 -47.47
N GLY A 606 -8.70 -9.63 -47.65
CA GLY A 606 -9.66 -9.70 -48.74
C GLY A 606 -9.01 -9.56 -50.12
N SER A 607 -8.11 -8.59 -50.29
CA SER A 607 -7.34 -8.41 -51.53
C SER A 607 -6.37 -9.56 -51.80
N TYR A 608 -5.73 -10.12 -50.77
CA TYR A 608 -4.92 -11.34 -50.89
C TYR A 608 -5.76 -12.54 -51.39
N LEU A 609 -6.92 -12.80 -50.79
CA LEU A 609 -7.81 -13.88 -51.21
C LEU A 609 -8.34 -13.67 -52.64
N MET A 610 -8.66 -12.42 -53.01
CA MET A 610 -9.06 -12.07 -54.38
C MET A 610 -7.94 -12.33 -55.39
N LEU A 611 -6.70 -11.93 -55.07
CA LEU A 611 -5.53 -12.17 -55.93
C LEU A 611 -5.23 -13.67 -56.07
N LEU A 612 -5.31 -14.42 -54.96
CA LEU A 612 -5.15 -15.88 -54.94
C LEU A 612 -6.24 -16.57 -55.78
N PHE A 613 -7.49 -16.14 -55.70
CA PHE A 613 -8.58 -16.62 -56.55
C PHE A 613 -8.30 -16.34 -58.04
N ILE A 614 -7.85 -15.12 -58.39
CA ILE A 614 -7.48 -14.76 -59.76
C ILE A 614 -6.35 -15.67 -60.28
N VAL A 615 -5.31 -15.92 -59.48
CA VAL A 615 -4.19 -16.81 -59.86
C VAL A 615 -4.66 -18.25 -60.08
N LEU A 616 -5.52 -18.79 -59.21
CA LEU A 616 -6.07 -20.14 -59.37
C LEU A 616 -7.02 -20.24 -60.58
N PHE A 617 -7.83 -19.21 -60.82
CA PHE A 617 -8.74 -19.15 -61.96
C PHE A 617 -7.98 -19.05 -63.29
N ILE A 618 -6.95 -18.20 -63.36
CA ILE A 618 -6.05 -18.10 -64.53
C ILE A 618 -5.27 -19.40 -64.72
N SER A 619 -4.81 -20.07 -63.66
CA SER A 619 -4.16 -21.37 -63.77
C SER A 619 -5.10 -22.43 -64.34
N THR A 620 -6.33 -22.52 -63.85
CA THR A 620 -7.30 -23.55 -64.27
C THR A 620 -7.95 -23.31 -65.63
N LYS A 621 -8.24 -22.06 -66.01
CA LYS A 621 -8.67 -21.72 -67.38
C LYS A 621 -7.50 -21.69 -68.36
N GLY A 622 -6.38 -21.08 -67.99
CA GLY A 622 -5.19 -20.98 -68.83
C GLY A 622 -4.65 -22.36 -69.22
N VAL A 623 -4.68 -23.35 -68.33
CA VAL A 623 -4.35 -24.75 -68.69
C VAL A 623 -5.36 -25.34 -69.68
N LYS A 624 -6.67 -25.05 -69.55
CA LYS A 624 -7.68 -25.52 -70.52
C LYS A 624 -7.49 -24.89 -71.90
N ASP A 625 -7.21 -23.59 -71.97
CA ASP A 625 -7.00 -22.87 -73.23
C ASP A 625 -5.67 -23.27 -73.88
N PHE A 626 -4.60 -23.48 -73.09
CA PHE A 626 -3.32 -24.00 -73.59
C PHE A 626 -3.45 -25.42 -74.14
N VAL A 627 -4.20 -26.30 -73.47
CA VAL A 627 -4.54 -27.65 -73.99
C VAL A 627 -5.46 -27.57 -75.22
N GLY A 628 -6.32 -26.55 -75.30
CA GLY A 628 -7.15 -26.25 -76.48
C GLY A 628 -6.31 -25.95 -77.72
N ILE A 629 -5.26 -25.14 -77.59
CA ILE A 629 -4.34 -24.78 -78.70
C ILE A 629 -3.59 -26.01 -79.25
N PHE A 630 -3.30 -27.02 -78.41
CA PHE A 630 -2.66 -28.27 -78.85
C PHE A 630 -3.62 -29.32 -79.45
N ARG A 631 -4.95 -29.09 -79.44
CA ARG A 631 -5.91 -29.94 -80.16
C ARG A 631 -6.00 -29.51 -81.63
N LYS A 632 -5.27 -30.20 -82.52
CA LYS A 632 -5.40 -30.08 -83.98
C LYS A 632 -6.88 -30.14 -84.41
N ALA A 633 -7.28 -29.20 -85.27
CA ALA A 633 -8.60 -29.21 -85.89
C ALA A 633 -8.80 -30.47 -86.76
N PRO A 634 -9.98 -31.10 -86.75
CA PRO A 634 -10.26 -32.27 -87.58
C PRO A 634 -10.34 -31.88 -89.07
N SER A 635 -9.76 -32.71 -89.93
CA SER A 635 -9.73 -32.47 -91.38
C SER A 635 -11.13 -32.50 -92.00
N ARG A 636 -11.52 -31.38 -92.60
CA ARG A 636 -12.82 -31.22 -93.27
C ARG A 636 -12.80 -31.97 -94.60
N LYS A 637 -13.42 -33.16 -94.67
CA LYS A 637 -13.61 -33.87 -95.94
C LYS A 637 -14.51 -33.05 -96.86
N TYR A 638 -14.03 -32.77 -98.07
CA TYR A 638 -14.84 -32.25 -99.17
C TYR A 638 -15.85 -33.31 -99.61
N LYS A 639 -17.10 -32.92 -99.88
CA LYS A 639 -18.06 -33.72 -100.65
C LYS A 639 -18.24 -33.04 -102.00
N SER A 640 -18.12 -33.83 -103.07
CA SER A 640 -18.30 -33.40 -104.44
C SER A 640 -19.77 -33.40 -104.85
N THR A 641 -20.14 -32.38 -105.64
CA THR A 641 -21.15 -32.44 -106.70
C THR A 641 -20.60 -31.61 -107.85
#